data_AF-A0A425CN86-F1
#
_entry.id   AF-A0A425CN86-F1
#
_cell.length_a   1.000
_cell.length_b   1.000
_cell.length_c   1.000
_cell.angle_alpha   90.00
_cell.angle_beta   90.00
_cell.angle_gamma   90.00
#
_symmetry.space_group_name_H-M   'P 1'
#
loop_
_entity.id
_entity.type
_entity.pdbx_description
1 polymer ?
#
loop_
_entity_poly.entity_id
_entity_poly.type
_entity_poly.pdbx_seq_one_letter_code
_entity_poly.pdbx_strand_id
1 'polypeptide(L)'
;MPKLTRAGCIMILVNVCFLVSGIMLLRYSSTLETSGWADALEGTDYESFSHTATTMLQVLGFAVIALALVGIVGAIIQNRLLLWLYSIVMIIAMSAFGVLAGTAYTFHTKMAEWENAPFPANDKETKVATTFNEVYCYAEGYYYCNTATAKETYVNFFPNAPTELVNLLPDTKGVLSLCGKLNEAVEGFKTVCDACKMSSTFAKYDKILLWAETKCPRSVVTSKWCARFLATGAPGEVYNGSPYGQCRNIFLDMAIDWSKTLAIAGLAVAIAAAVLVALTCCARRSKDASQSRLSKVLRVLITMATHGEFKRLVLKQFPPTNEVETAENTYWKKFHAPQELQQVGPVTHIDVSPVAPYQVAITSSTRIHLYSTMTSEIIKTFSRFRDVVYSGTFRSDGKLLVAGGEAPFVQVLDINTRAILRSFKGHTGAIHSTRFSLDNVHVLSCSDDKTARYWDLPTGKPLALLGDHTDYVRSSAVNPSSHNVWATGSYDHTVKLWDLRTSDQTVSKSTVSLDHGAPVETCMIMPGGSLLLSAGGSTVKVWDILSGGRLLHSFSSHQKTITSLGLDGTGTRLMSGSLDGHLKIYDLKTYELSHGFKYKSGVLAFGMSPTNGHLFAGTVDGILSVRRRTLKRAEQNEFKTRQAIIRGGSYKYFLRGKNAKPAAADFMVTTTRHKRIQPYDRALRKFDYKKALNEALDTRSPVIVASMLEELRLRVGLKRALGGRDEESLEPLLAFLIKYVTDPKYALLLTHVCTIVCDLYAPKLSQSMLIDGLFIKLLEKLNEELRDQKQVLGVVGMMDSLMAAQSNGTFDVEASN
;
A
#
# COMPACT_ATOMS: atom_id res chain seq x y z
N MET A 1 0.84 35.53 -59.88
CA MET A 1 1.30 34.51 -58.91
C MET A 1 0.47 33.25 -59.09
N PRO A 2 1.05 32.07 -59.37
CA PRO A 2 0.28 30.85 -59.48
C PRO A 2 -0.35 30.52 -58.11
N LYS A 3 -1.66 30.24 -58.09
CA LYS A 3 -2.38 29.84 -56.87
C LYS A 3 -1.77 28.53 -56.37
N LEU A 4 -1.12 28.58 -55.22
CA LEU A 4 -0.55 27.40 -54.57
C LEU A 4 -1.69 26.40 -54.29
N THR A 5 -1.64 25.21 -54.88
CA THR A 5 -2.66 24.19 -54.66
C THR A 5 -2.63 23.73 -53.20
N ARG A 6 -3.76 23.29 -52.63
CA ARG A 6 -3.81 22.76 -51.24
C ARG A 6 -2.78 21.64 -51.01
N ALA A 7 -2.46 20.87 -52.04
CA ALA A 7 -1.39 19.87 -52.01
C ALA A 7 0.01 20.51 -51.88
N GLY A 8 0.27 21.62 -52.57
CA GLY A 8 1.50 22.40 -52.42
C GLY A 8 1.67 22.98 -51.01
N CYS A 9 0.60 23.49 -50.39
CA CYS A 9 0.65 23.95 -48.99
C CYS A 9 1.01 22.82 -48.00
N ILE A 10 0.40 21.63 -48.18
CA ILE A 10 0.68 20.47 -47.33
C ILE A 10 2.14 20.01 -47.52
N MET A 11 2.64 19.99 -48.75
CA MET A 11 4.04 19.64 -49.05
C MET A 11 5.03 20.61 -48.41
N ILE A 12 4.77 21.92 -48.44
CA ILE A 12 5.61 22.91 -47.75
C ILE A 12 5.59 22.67 -46.24
N LEU A 13 4.41 22.43 -45.65
CA LEU A 13 4.29 22.19 -44.22
C LEU A 13 5.09 20.96 -43.77
N VAL A 14 5.03 19.86 -44.54
CA VAL A 14 5.78 18.64 -44.26
C VAL A 14 7.30 18.88 -44.44
N ASN A 15 7.73 19.63 -45.45
CA ASN A 15 9.14 19.96 -45.64
C ASN A 15 9.69 20.92 -44.57
N VAL A 16 8.87 21.81 -44.03
CA VAL A 16 9.22 22.63 -42.87
C VAL A 16 9.40 21.74 -41.63
N CYS A 17 8.55 20.74 -41.43
CA CYS A 17 8.76 19.75 -40.35
C CYS A 17 10.08 18.98 -40.52
N PHE A 18 10.46 18.60 -41.75
CA PHE A 18 11.77 17.98 -42.02
C PHE A 18 12.94 18.92 -41.72
N LEU A 19 12.81 20.21 -42.04
CA LEU A 19 13.84 21.22 -41.76
C LEU A 19 14.02 21.43 -40.25
N VAL A 20 12.93 21.51 -39.49
CA VAL A 20 12.97 21.56 -38.01
C VAL A 20 13.58 20.28 -37.43
N SER A 21 13.22 19.12 -37.98
CA SER A 21 13.80 17.83 -37.55
C SER A 21 15.31 17.75 -37.81
N GLY A 22 15.78 18.23 -38.97
CA GLY A 22 17.21 18.25 -39.30
C GLY A 22 18.01 19.19 -38.39
N ILE A 23 17.46 20.38 -38.07
CA ILE A 23 18.07 21.32 -37.12
C ILE A 23 18.13 20.71 -35.71
N MET A 24 17.07 20.00 -35.28
CA MET A 24 17.07 19.31 -34.00
C MET A 24 18.14 18.21 -33.95
N LEU A 25 18.34 17.43 -35.03
CA LEU A 25 19.40 16.41 -35.10
C LEU A 25 20.81 17.02 -35.00
N LEU A 26 21.06 18.15 -35.68
CA LEU A 26 22.37 18.83 -35.60
C LEU A 26 22.61 19.46 -34.22
N ARG A 27 21.58 20.10 -33.64
CA ARG A 27 21.66 20.64 -32.26
C ARG A 27 21.91 19.52 -31.27
N TYR A 28 21.31 18.35 -31.50
CA TYR A 28 21.50 17.16 -30.69
C TYR A 28 22.91 16.58 -30.83
N SER A 29 23.47 16.56 -32.05
CA SER A 29 24.88 16.18 -32.28
C SER A 29 25.85 17.11 -31.55
N SER A 30 25.61 18.42 -31.58
CA SER A 30 26.44 19.39 -30.85
C SER A 30 26.32 19.21 -29.32
N THR A 31 25.12 18.89 -28.82
CA THR A 31 24.95 18.55 -27.40
C THR A 31 25.65 17.24 -27.02
N LEU A 32 25.79 16.30 -27.95
CA LEU A 32 26.52 15.04 -27.74
C LEU A 32 28.04 15.26 -27.68
N GLU A 33 28.59 16.04 -28.60
CA GLU A 33 30.03 16.41 -28.56
C GLU A 33 30.37 17.17 -27.28
N THR A 34 29.52 18.10 -26.85
CA THR A 34 29.73 18.86 -25.61
C THR A 34 29.52 18.05 -24.32
N SER A 35 28.87 16.89 -24.41
CA SER A 35 28.64 16.00 -23.24
C SER A 35 29.86 15.17 -22.84
N GLY A 36 30.91 15.12 -23.67
CA GLY A 36 32.15 14.37 -23.40
C GLY A 36 31.99 12.84 -23.41
N TRP A 37 30.83 12.32 -23.83
CA TRP A 37 30.54 10.88 -23.81
C TRP A 37 31.33 10.10 -24.87
N ALA A 38 31.60 10.70 -26.03
CA ALA A 38 32.46 10.10 -27.05
C ALA A 38 33.90 9.95 -26.54
N ASP A 39 34.42 10.99 -25.88
CA ASP A 39 35.75 10.99 -25.25
C ASP A 39 35.84 10.00 -24.08
N ALA A 40 34.72 9.71 -23.41
CA ALA A 40 34.65 8.70 -22.34
C ALA A 40 34.71 7.26 -22.86
N LEU A 41 34.50 7.04 -24.17
CA LEU A 41 34.53 5.73 -24.82
C LEU A 41 35.77 5.51 -25.69
N GLU A 42 36.66 6.50 -25.76
CA GLU A 42 37.92 6.46 -26.50
C GLU A 42 38.83 5.33 -25.96
N GLY A 43 39.33 4.47 -26.86
CA GLY A 43 40.17 3.30 -26.53
C GLY A 43 39.41 2.03 -26.13
N THR A 44 38.07 2.04 -26.15
CA THR A 44 37.25 0.82 -25.97
C THR A 44 36.90 0.19 -27.32
N ASP A 45 36.48 -1.08 -27.32
CA ASP A 45 35.96 -1.76 -28.54
C ASP A 45 34.78 -1.00 -29.19
N TYR A 46 34.19 -0.03 -28.49
CA TYR A 46 33.05 0.78 -28.89
C TYR A 46 33.41 2.16 -29.46
N GLU A 47 34.69 2.54 -29.47
CA GLU A 47 35.18 3.81 -30.05
C GLU A 47 34.81 3.96 -31.52
N SER A 48 34.98 2.87 -32.30
CA SER A 48 34.59 2.86 -33.71
C SER A 48 33.09 3.09 -33.91
N PHE A 49 32.26 2.69 -32.93
CA PHE A 49 30.81 2.84 -32.99
C PHE A 49 30.35 4.25 -32.58
N SER A 50 30.97 4.86 -31.56
CA SER A 50 30.63 6.23 -31.13
C SER A 50 30.98 7.25 -32.20
N HIS A 51 32.17 7.16 -32.80
CA HIS A 51 32.60 8.06 -33.87
C HIS A 51 31.79 7.87 -35.16
N THR A 52 31.44 6.63 -35.51
CA THR A 52 30.57 6.40 -36.69
C THR A 52 29.14 6.90 -36.44
N ALA A 53 28.61 6.79 -35.22
CA ALA A 53 27.28 7.29 -34.90
C ALA A 53 27.19 8.82 -34.92
N THR A 54 28.16 9.55 -34.35
CA THR A 54 28.17 11.02 -34.34
C THR A 54 28.37 11.59 -35.74
N THR A 55 29.32 11.04 -36.51
CA THR A 55 29.56 11.46 -37.90
C THR A 55 28.36 11.16 -38.79
N MET A 56 27.68 10.02 -38.64
CA MET A 56 26.46 9.70 -39.39
C MET A 56 25.29 10.63 -39.04
N LEU A 57 25.13 11.01 -37.76
CA LEU A 57 24.10 11.97 -37.33
C LEU A 57 24.32 13.36 -37.94
N GLN A 58 25.57 13.83 -38.01
CA GLN A 58 25.91 15.10 -38.65
C GLN A 58 25.62 15.06 -40.16
N VAL A 59 26.12 14.03 -40.86
CA VAL A 59 25.93 13.87 -42.31
C VAL A 59 24.44 13.80 -42.66
N LEU A 60 23.64 13.05 -41.88
CA LEU A 60 22.21 12.94 -42.11
C LEU A 60 21.42 14.20 -41.73
N GLY A 61 21.83 14.90 -40.67
CA GLY A 61 21.26 16.20 -40.32
C GLY A 61 21.40 17.22 -41.45
N PHE A 62 22.61 17.34 -42.02
CA PHE A 62 22.84 18.21 -43.17
C PHE A 62 22.12 17.74 -44.44
N ALA A 63 22.11 16.43 -44.70
CA ALA A 63 21.40 15.87 -45.86
C ALA A 63 19.88 16.12 -45.80
N VAL A 64 19.24 15.96 -44.64
CA VAL A 64 17.80 16.20 -44.46
C VAL A 64 17.45 17.68 -44.68
N ILE A 65 18.29 18.59 -44.17
CA ILE A 65 18.09 20.04 -44.38
C ILE A 65 18.23 20.38 -45.87
N ALA A 66 19.27 19.88 -46.54
CA ALA A 66 19.47 20.10 -47.97
C ALA A 66 18.29 19.57 -48.80
N LEU A 67 17.80 18.37 -48.49
CA LEU A 67 16.63 17.79 -49.16
C LEU A 67 15.35 18.55 -48.86
N ALA A 68 15.13 19.01 -47.63
CA ALA A 68 13.97 19.84 -47.29
C ALA A 68 13.95 21.15 -48.09
N LEU A 69 15.09 21.81 -48.26
CA LEU A 69 15.21 23.02 -49.07
C LEU A 69 14.93 22.75 -50.56
N VAL A 70 15.50 21.69 -51.13
CA VAL A 70 15.20 21.27 -52.52
C VAL A 70 13.72 20.94 -52.69
N GLY A 71 13.10 20.31 -51.69
CA GLY A 71 11.66 19.99 -51.68
C GLY A 71 10.76 21.23 -51.62
N ILE A 72 11.14 22.26 -50.84
CA ILE A 72 10.41 23.54 -50.80
C ILE A 72 10.52 24.26 -52.14
N VAL A 73 11.72 24.33 -52.73
CA VAL A 73 11.95 24.93 -54.05
C VAL A 73 11.17 24.18 -55.14
N GLY A 74 11.19 22.84 -55.11
CA GLY A 74 10.42 22.01 -56.04
C GLY A 74 8.90 22.19 -55.93
N ALA A 75 8.38 22.38 -54.70
CA ALA A 75 6.95 22.66 -54.47
C ALA A 75 6.52 24.04 -55.00
N ILE A 76 7.42 25.03 -54.97
CA ILE A 76 7.17 26.38 -55.50
C ILE A 76 7.19 26.37 -57.04
N ILE A 77 8.12 25.65 -57.66
CA ILE A 77 8.32 25.64 -59.13
C ILE A 77 7.29 24.73 -59.85
N GLN A 78 6.55 23.87 -59.13
CA GLN A 78 5.54 22.95 -59.66
C GLN A 78 6.04 22.03 -60.80
N ASN A 79 7.34 21.71 -60.82
CA ASN A 79 7.93 20.85 -61.84
C ASN A 79 7.80 19.36 -61.47
N ARG A 80 7.06 18.59 -62.28
CA ARG A 80 6.77 17.16 -62.06
C ARG A 80 8.03 16.28 -62.05
N LEU A 81 9.05 16.64 -62.83
CA LEU A 81 10.32 15.89 -62.90
C LEU A 81 11.13 16.03 -61.61
N LEU A 82 11.14 17.24 -61.03
CA LEU A 82 11.83 17.54 -59.78
C LEU A 82 11.17 16.86 -58.58
N LEU A 83 9.84 16.80 -58.56
CA LEU A 83 9.07 16.04 -57.57
C LEU A 83 9.31 14.52 -57.67
N TRP A 84 9.50 14.00 -58.88
CA TRP A 84 9.81 12.59 -59.08
C TRP A 84 11.22 12.25 -58.60
N LEU A 85 12.22 13.04 -58.97
CA LEU A 85 13.60 12.89 -58.45
C LEU A 85 13.64 13.04 -56.91
N TYR A 86 12.89 14.00 -56.36
CA TYR A 86 12.75 14.19 -54.91
C TYR A 86 12.20 12.94 -54.21
N SER A 87 11.19 12.27 -54.79
CA SER A 87 10.64 11.03 -54.23
C SER A 87 11.64 9.87 -54.22
N ILE A 88 12.51 9.76 -55.24
CA ILE A 88 13.55 8.72 -55.30
C ILE A 88 14.63 8.99 -54.26
N VAL A 89 15.09 10.24 -54.15
CA VAL A 89 16.11 10.61 -53.17
C VAL A 89 15.61 10.44 -51.73
N MET A 90 14.32 10.71 -51.47
CA MET A 90 13.70 10.43 -50.17
C MET A 90 13.61 8.93 -49.86
N ILE A 91 13.41 8.06 -50.85
CA ILE A 91 13.45 6.59 -50.65
C ILE A 91 14.86 6.12 -50.29
N ILE A 92 15.89 6.69 -50.93
CA ILE A 92 17.30 6.38 -50.59
C ILE A 92 17.62 6.86 -49.17
N ALA A 93 17.21 8.08 -48.81
CA ALA A 93 17.36 8.60 -47.44
C ALA A 93 16.64 7.72 -46.40
N MET A 94 15.45 7.20 -46.73
CA MET A 94 14.69 6.28 -45.86
C MET A 94 15.43 4.97 -45.57
N SER A 95 16.23 4.46 -46.52
CA SER A 95 17.04 3.26 -46.29
C SER A 95 18.18 3.53 -45.28
N ALA A 96 18.79 4.72 -45.33
CA ALA A 96 19.82 5.14 -44.37
C ALA A 96 19.25 5.33 -42.95
N PHE A 97 18.03 5.87 -42.82
CA PHE A 97 17.34 5.96 -41.52
C PHE A 97 16.94 4.60 -40.96
N GLY A 98 16.63 3.62 -41.82
CA GLY A 98 16.41 2.23 -41.41
C GLY A 98 17.65 1.59 -40.80
N VAL A 99 18.84 1.87 -41.36
CA VAL A 99 20.12 1.41 -40.80
C VAL A 99 20.38 2.06 -39.43
N LEU A 100 20.07 3.35 -39.26
CA LEU A 100 20.19 4.06 -37.98
C LEU A 100 19.24 3.54 -36.89
N ALA A 101 18.00 3.23 -37.26
CA ALA A 101 17.06 2.61 -36.33
C ALA A 101 17.52 1.19 -35.93
N GLY A 102 18.12 0.46 -36.87
CA GLY A 102 18.75 -0.83 -36.62
C GLY A 102 19.93 -0.74 -35.65
N THR A 103 20.85 0.22 -35.86
CA THR A 103 22.01 0.41 -34.97
C THR A 103 21.60 0.93 -33.60
N ALA A 104 20.59 1.80 -33.51
CA ALA A 104 20.02 2.26 -32.23
C ALA A 104 19.34 1.12 -31.46
N TYR A 105 18.65 0.20 -32.16
CA TYR A 105 18.06 -0.98 -31.54
C TYR A 105 19.12 -1.96 -31.04
N THR A 106 20.15 -2.26 -31.83
CA THR A 106 21.24 -3.13 -31.37
C THR A 106 22.01 -2.52 -30.20
N PHE A 107 22.12 -1.19 -30.17
CA PHE A 107 22.70 -0.45 -29.05
C PHE A 107 21.83 -0.55 -27.80
N HIS A 108 20.51 -0.35 -27.93
CA HIS A 108 19.56 -0.51 -26.82
C HIS A 108 19.59 -1.94 -26.26
N THR A 109 19.61 -2.98 -27.12
CA THR A 109 19.66 -4.36 -26.65
C THR A 109 20.96 -4.68 -25.92
N LYS A 110 22.10 -4.15 -26.37
CA LYS A 110 23.39 -4.34 -25.68
C LYS A 110 23.49 -3.54 -24.38
N MET A 111 22.91 -2.35 -24.31
CA MET A 111 22.81 -1.60 -23.04
C MET A 111 21.88 -2.30 -22.04
N ALA A 112 20.80 -2.92 -22.52
CA ALA A 112 19.95 -3.77 -21.70
C ALA A 112 20.66 -5.06 -21.23
N GLU A 113 21.64 -5.57 -21.98
CA GLU A 113 22.52 -6.66 -21.48
C GLU A 113 23.39 -6.18 -20.32
N TRP A 114 23.88 -4.94 -20.34
CA TRP A 114 24.64 -4.35 -19.22
C TRP A 114 23.76 -4.10 -17.98
N GLU A 115 22.47 -3.81 -18.18
CA GLU A 115 21.49 -3.65 -17.09
C GLU A 115 21.17 -4.98 -16.39
N ASN A 116 21.13 -6.08 -17.15
CA ASN A 116 20.67 -7.39 -16.67
C ASN A 116 21.78 -8.34 -16.23
N ALA A 117 23.06 -7.94 -16.30
CA ALA A 117 24.17 -8.75 -15.82
C ALA A 117 24.16 -8.84 -14.27
N PRO A 118 23.96 -10.04 -13.69
CA PRO A 118 23.89 -10.20 -12.24
C PRO A 118 25.28 -10.09 -11.59
N PHE A 119 25.31 -9.54 -10.37
CA PHE A 119 26.44 -9.60 -9.45
C PHE A 119 26.22 -10.79 -8.49
N PRO A 120 27.18 -11.70 -8.22
CA PRO A 120 28.54 -11.83 -8.73
C PRO A 120 28.65 -12.77 -9.95
N ALA A 121 29.67 -12.54 -10.79
CA ALA A 121 30.12 -13.48 -11.81
C ALA A 121 31.37 -14.20 -11.28
N ASN A 122 31.37 -15.53 -11.29
CA ASN A 122 32.55 -16.30 -10.92
C ASN A 122 33.14 -17.08 -12.11
N ASP A 123 34.48 -17.06 -12.09
CA ASP A 123 35.44 -18.04 -12.59
C ASP A 123 35.65 -18.14 -14.10
N LYS A 124 36.39 -17.16 -14.65
CA LYS A 124 37.74 -17.40 -15.22
C LYS A 124 38.33 -16.13 -15.83
N GLU A 125 39.56 -15.86 -15.42
CA GLU A 125 40.49 -14.90 -15.98
C GLU A 125 40.45 -14.93 -17.52
N THR A 126 40.02 -13.82 -18.13
CA THR A 126 40.39 -13.32 -19.48
C THR A 126 39.43 -12.21 -19.96
N LYS A 127 38.35 -11.87 -19.24
CA LYS A 127 37.56 -10.65 -19.51
C LYS A 127 37.23 -9.89 -18.23
N VAL A 128 38.25 -9.28 -17.62
CA VAL A 128 38.14 -8.40 -16.42
C VAL A 128 37.48 -7.04 -16.76
N ALA A 129 36.85 -6.90 -17.92
CA ALA A 129 36.14 -5.69 -18.34
C ALA A 129 34.67 -5.99 -18.66
N THR A 130 33.99 -6.77 -17.80
CA THR A 130 32.56 -7.06 -18.01
C THR A 130 31.64 -6.24 -17.10
N THR A 131 32.14 -5.66 -16.01
CA THR A 131 31.32 -4.79 -15.16
C THR A 131 31.91 -3.40 -14.99
N PHE A 132 31.07 -2.38 -15.23
CA PHE A 132 31.43 -0.97 -15.09
C PHE A 132 32.00 -0.62 -13.70
N ASN A 133 31.52 -1.31 -12.66
CA ASN A 133 31.92 -1.08 -11.27
C ASN A 133 33.36 -1.51 -10.98
N GLU A 134 33.84 -2.59 -11.60
CA GLU A 134 35.22 -3.07 -11.43
C GLU A 134 36.21 -2.09 -12.05
N VAL A 135 35.96 -1.69 -13.31
CA VAL A 135 36.79 -0.70 -14.03
C VAL A 135 36.88 0.61 -13.23
N TYR A 136 35.76 1.04 -12.64
CA TYR A 136 35.71 2.24 -11.83
C TYR A 136 36.53 2.13 -10.52
N CYS A 137 36.43 1.02 -9.79
CA CYS A 137 37.25 0.83 -8.58
C CYS A 137 38.75 0.70 -8.90
N TYR A 138 39.12 0.10 -10.03
CA TYR A 138 40.53 0.07 -10.46
C TYR A 138 41.06 1.46 -10.83
N ALA A 139 40.23 2.31 -11.44
CA ALA A 139 40.57 3.71 -11.72
C ALA A 139 40.71 4.55 -10.44
N GLU A 140 39.82 4.39 -9.45
CA GLU A 140 39.99 5.03 -8.14
C GLU A 140 41.25 4.52 -7.42
N GLY A 141 41.54 3.23 -7.51
CA GLY A 141 42.77 2.64 -7.01
C GLY A 141 44.03 3.31 -7.60
N TYR A 142 44.02 3.60 -8.90
CA TYR A 142 45.11 4.32 -9.57
C TYR A 142 45.36 5.72 -8.98
N TYR A 143 44.29 6.49 -8.73
CA TYR A 143 44.38 7.80 -8.08
C TYR A 143 45.02 7.69 -6.69
N TYR A 144 44.57 6.73 -5.87
CA TYR A 144 45.13 6.55 -4.54
C TYR A 144 46.62 6.18 -4.58
N CYS A 145 47.01 5.38 -5.56
CA CYS A 145 48.38 4.89 -5.67
C CYS A 145 49.37 5.95 -6.21
N ASN A 146 48.91 6.93 -7.00
CA ASN A 146 49.79 7.90 -7.65
C ASN A 146 49.61 9.37 -7.21
N THR A 147 48.39 9.81 -6.91
CA THR A 147 48.09 11.24 -6.68
C THR A 147 47.72 11.59 -5.24
N ALA A 148 47.09 10.66 -4.51
CA ALA A 148 46.70 10.88 -3.12
C ALA A 148 47.90 10.83 -2.14
N THR A 149 47.70 11.37 -0.94
CA THR A 149 48.72 11.31 0.13
C THR A 149 48.77 9.93 0.78
N ALA A 150 49.96 9.53 1.25
CA ALA A 150 50.14 8.25 1.96
C ALA A 150 49.28 8.13 3.23
N LYS A 151 48.99 9.25 3.88
CA LYS A 151 48.13 9.31 5.08
C LYS A 151 46.66 9.03 4.76
N GLU A 152 46.12 9.68 3.74
CA GLU A 152 44.72 9.49 3.31
C GLU A 152 44.47 8.08 2.77
N THR A 153 45.44 7.53 2.06
CA THR A 153 45.35 6.16 1.51
C THR A 153 45.30 5.15 2.65
N TYR A 154 46.25 5.20 3.60
CA TYR A 154 46.32 4.24 4.70
C TYR A 154 45.05 4.23 5.57
N VAL A 155 44.49 5.40 5.89
CA VAL A 155 43.24 5.53 6.67
C VAL A 155 42.04 4.90 5.92
N ASN A 156 42.01 5.01 4.60
CA ASN A 156 40.91 4.46 3.79
C ASN A 156 41.04 2.94 3.58
N PHE A 157 42.25 2.41 3.45
CA PHE A 157 42.51 0.97 3.38
C PHE A 157 42.29 0.26 4.73
N PHE A 158 42.65 0.90 5.84
CA PHE A 158 42.55 0.33 7.20
C PHE A 158 41.73 1.24 8.14
N PRO A 159 40.39 1.15 8.12
CA PRO A 159 39.54 2.06 8.89
C PRO A 159 39.61 1.87 10.42
N ASN A 160 40.19 0.77 10.90
CA ASN A 160 40.37 0.47 12.33
C ASN A 160 41.82 0.66 12.81
N ALA A 161 42.69 1.28 12.01
CA ALA A 161 44.09 1.46 12.38
C ALA A 161 44.26 2.50 13.52
N PRO A 162 45.20 2.29 14.46
CA PRO A 162 45.45 3.22 15.55
C PRO A 162 45.99 4.56 15.03
N THR A 163 45.44 5.67 15.55
CA THR A 163 45.74 7.05 15.11
C THR A 163 47.20 7.46 15.31
N GLU A 164 47.90 6.83 16.25
CA GLU A 164 49.33 7.08 16.51
C GLU A 164 50.20 6.66 15.32
N LEU A 165 49.86 5.55 14.66
CA LEU A 165 50.60 5.01 13.52
C LEU A 165 50.36 5.83 12.25
N VAL A 166 49.16 6.40 12.12
CA VAL A 166 48.75 7.29 11.02
C VAL A 166 49.52 8.63 11.06
N ASN A 167 49.90 9.11 12.25
CA ASN A 167 50.63 10.36 12.41
C ASN A 167 52.15 10.22 12.18
N LEU A 168 52.68 8.99 12.15
CA LEU A 168 54.09 8.70 11.88
C LEU A 168 54.39 8.55 10.37
N LEU A 169 53.37 8.49 9.52
CA LEU A 169 53.53 8.34 8.06
C LEU A 169 53.89 9.69 7.39
N PRO A 170 54.83 9.71 6.42
CA PRO A 170 55.22 10.92 5.71
C PRO A 170 54.13 11.39 4.71
N ASP A 171 53.91 12.70 4.62
CA ASP A 171 52.95 13.35 3.68
C ASP A 171 53.48 13.44 2.24
N THR A 172 54.02 12.34 1.71
CA THR A 172 54.44 12.27 0.30
C THR A 172 53.29 11.82 -0.60
N LYS A 173 53.19 12.42 -1.79
CA LYS A 173 52.21 12.03 -2.82
C LYS A 173 52.64 10.75 -3.52
N GLY A 174 51.71 9.81 -3.69
CA GLY A 174 51.93 8.56 -4.42
C GLY A 174 52.55 7.44 -3.57
N VAL A 175 51.73 6.45 -3.25
CA VAL A 175 52.08 5.28 -2.40
C VAL A 175 53.13 4.38 -3.07
N LEU A 176 53.18 4.32 -4.42
CA LEU A 176 54.14 3.48 -5.15
C LEU A 176 55.60 3.81 -4.84
N SER A 177 55.91 5.09 -4.61
CA SER A 177 57.28 5.55 -4.31
C SER A 177 57.78 5.08 -2.93
N LEU A 178 56.85 4.75 -2.03
CA LEU A 178 57.10 4.34 -0.65
C LEU A 178 57.13 2.82 -0.45
N CYS A 179 56.60 2.05 -1.41
CA CYS A 179 56.50 0.59 -1.32
C CYS A 179 57.84 -0.12 -1.08
N GLY A 180 58.96 0.43 -1.57
CA GLY A 180 60.29 -0.16 -1.34
C GLY A 180 60.78 -0.07 0.11
N LYS A 181 60.39 0.99 0.85
CA LYS A 181 60.90 1.26 2.21
C LYS A 181 59.98 0.75 3.32
N LEU A 182 58.67 0.65 3.06
CA LEU A 182 57.66 0.29 4.07
C LEU A 182 57.22 -1.18 4.04
N ASN A 183 57.66 -1.96 3.04
CA ASN A 183 57.30 -3.37 2.90
C ASN A 183 57.79 -4.27 4.06
N GLU A 184 58.83 -3.85 4.79
CA GLU A 184 59.37 -4.61 5.93
C GLU A 184 58.81 -4.14 7.30
N ALA A 185 58.19 -2.95 7.36
CA ALA A 185 57.88 -2.29 8.64
C ALA A 185 56.42 -2.45 9.10
N VAL A 186 55.47 -2.73 8.20
CA VAL A 186 54.03 -2.76 8.52
C VAL A 186 53.34 -3.95 7.87
N GLU A 187 52.79 -4.87 8.68
CA GLU A 187 51.95 -5.97 8.19
C GLU A 187 50.70 -5.43 7.47
N GLY A 188 50.46 -5.93 6.24
CA GLY A 188 49.36 -5.47 5.38
C GLY A 188 49.73 -4.42 4.33
N PHE A 189 50.94 -3.82 4.38
CA PHE A 189 51.36 -2.86 3.34
C PHE A 189 51.72 -3.54 2.00
N LYS A 190 52.18 -4.79 2.06
CA LYS A 190 52.52 -5.61 0.88
C LYS A 190 51.31 -5.83 -0.04
N THR A 191 50.13 -6.10 0.53
CA THR A 191 48.89 -6.28 -0.23
C THR A 191 48.42 -4.97 -0.89
N VAL A 192 48.63 -3.83 -0.23
CA VAL A 192 48.34 -2.50 -0.80
C VAL A 192 49.29 -2.19 -1.96
N CYS A 193 50.57 -2.53 -1.83
CA CYS A 193 51.56 -2.34 -2.89
C CYS A 193 51.30 -3.22 -4.13
N ASP A 194 50.88 -4.46 -3.93
CA ASP A 194 50.54 -5.37 -5.04
C ASP A 194 49.23 -4.94 -5.72
N ALA A 195 48.24 -4.48 -4.95
CA ALA A 195 47.03 -3.85 -5.49
C ALA A 195 47.34 -2.57 -6.30
N CYS A 196 48.29 -1.75 -5.82
CA CYS A 196 48.74 -0.55 -6.53
C CYS A 196 49.48 -0.85 -7.84
N LYS A 197 50.24 -1.95 -7.90
CA LYS A 197 50.84 -2.40 -9.16
C LYS A 197 49.77 -2.87 -10.15
N MET A 198 48.75 -3.60 -9.66
CA MET A 198 47.63 -4.03 -10.50
C MET A 198 46.85 -2.82 -11.05
N SER A 199 46.55 -1.81 -10.23
CA SER A 199 45.84 -0.59 -10.67
C SER A 199 46.65 0.23 -11.68
N SER A 200 47.98 0.24 -11.61
CA SER A 200 48.84 0.96 -12.57
C SER A 200 48.69 0.47 -14.02
N THR A 201 48.28 -0.79 -14.22
CA THR A 201 47.97 -1.33 -15.56
C THR A 201 46.71 -0.72 -16.18
N PHE A 202 45.85 -0.07 -15.37
CA PHE A 202 44.58 0.54 -15.75
C PHE A 202 44.66 2.07 -15.87
N ALA A 203 45.87 2.65 -15.98
CA ALA A 203 46.10 4.10 -16.13
C ALA A 203 45.31 4.78 -17.27
N LYS A 204 44.88 4.01 -18.28
CA LYS A 204 44.13 4.50 -19.44
C LYS A 204 42.69 4.95 -19.12
N TYR A 205 42.13 4.57 -17.96
CA TYR A 205 40.73 4.84 -17.60
C TYR A 205 40.52 6.11 -16.75
N ASP A 206 41.55 6.94 -16.58
CA ASP A 206 41.54 8.16 -15.75
C ASP A 206 40.47 9.19 -16.22
N LYS A 207 40.21 9.25 -17.53
CA LYS A 207 39.17 10.13 -18.11
C LYS A 207 37.74 9.77 -17.65
N ILE A 208 37.45 8.47 -17.45
CA ILE A 208 36.13 8.00 -16.96
C ILE A 208 35.90 8.50 -15.54
N LEU A 209 36.96 8.50 -14.73
CA LEU A 209 36.94 8.96 -13.35
C LEU A 209 36.77 10.49 -13.28
N LEU A 210 37.43 11.24 -14.15
CA LEU A 210 37.26 12.70 -14.26
C LEU A 210 35.82 13.08 -14.67
N TRP A 211 35.21 12.35 -15.60
CA TRP A 211 33.80 12.53 -15.95
C TRP A 211 32.88 12.23 -14.76
N ALA A 212 33.07 11.10 -14.09
CA ALA A 212 32.22 10.70 -12.98
C ALA A 212 32.28 11.69 -11.82
N GLU A 213 33.44 12.27 -11.53
CA GLU A 213 33.58 13.31 -10.51
C GLU A 213 32.73 14.56 -10.78
N THR A 214 32.54 14.94 -12.05
CA THR A 214 31.68 16.08 -12.40
C THR A 214 30.19 15.84 -12.13
N LYS A 215 29.75 14.58 -12.09
CA LYS A 215 28.34 14.18 -11.93
C LYS A 215 28.04 13.58 -10.55
N CYS A 216 29.02 12.93 -9.94
CA CYS A 216 28.95 12.22 -8.67
C CYS A 216 30.24 12.47 -7.86
N PRO A 217 30.24 13.34 -6.84
CA PRO A 217 31.42 13.56 -6.01
C PRO A 217 31.76 12.34 -5.14
N ARG A 218 33.06 12.09 -4.92
CA ARG A 218 33.55 10.96 -4.12
C ARG A 218 33.10 11.05 -2.67
N SER A 219 32.75 9.91 -2.07
CA SER A 219 32.40 9.82 -0.64
C SER A 219 33.42 8.94 0.10
N VAL A 220 33.59 9.17 1.41
CA VAL A 220 34.49 8.36 2.25
C VAL A 220 34.04 6.89 2.34
N VAL A 221 32.75 6.63 2.13
CA VAL A 221 32.19 5.27 2.18
C VAL A 221 32.54 4.48 0.92
N THR A 222 32.52 5.14 -0.23
CA THR A 222 32.83 4.53 -1.52
C THR A 222 34.30 4.19 -1.63
N SER A 223 35.17 5.09 -1.18
CA SER A 223 36.61 4.86 -1.15
C SER A 223 37.00 3.70 -0.23
N LYS A 224 36.40 3.60 0.97
CA LYS A 224 36.62 2.47 1.89
C LYS A 224 36.21 1.13 1.28
N TRP A 225 35.17 1.11 0.46
CA TRP A 225 34.70 -0.11 -0.20
C TRP A 225 35.66 -0.55 -1.31
N CYS A 226 36.03 0.35 -2.24
CA CYS A 226 37.01 0.02 -3.29
C CYS A 226 38.37 -0.36 -2.68
N ALA A 227 38.79 0.29 -1.59
CA ALA A 227 40.03 -0.03 -0.89
C ALA A 227 40.03 -1.47 -0.32
N ARG A 228 38.92 -1.91 0.29
CA ARG A 228 38.76 -3.30 0.76
C ARG A 228 38.72 -4.31 -0.39
N PHE A 229 38.02 -3.97 -1.47
CA PHE A 229 37.95 -4.81 -2.66
C PHE A 229 39.34 -5.02 -3.28
N LEU A 230 40.11 -3.94 -3.46
CA LEU A 230 41.48 -3.99 -3.96
C LEU A 230 42.43 -4.77 -3.06
N ALA A 231 42.26 -4.68 -1.73
CA ALA A 231 43.14 -5.34 -0.77
C ALA A 231 42.89 -6.86 -0.62
N THR A 232 41.64 -7.32 -0.77
CA THR A 232 41.25 -8.70 -0.46
C THR A 232 40.87 -9.53 -1.67
N GLY A 233 40.55 -8.90 -2.81
CA GLY A 233 40.02 -9.56 -4.00
C GLY A 233 38.67 -10.27 -3.79
N ALA A 234 38.10 -10.19 -2.57
CA ALA A 234 36.86 -10.85 -2.19
C ALA A 234 35.74 -9.82 -2.02
N PRO A 235 34.51 -10.09 -2.49
CA PRO A 235 33.39 -9.18 -2.31
C PRO A 235 32.99 -9.13 -0.83
N GLY A 236 33.13 -7.98 -0.18
CA GLY A 236 32.52 -7.73 1.12
C GLY A 236 30.99 -7.65 1.02
N GLU A 237 30.28 -7.92 2.12
CA GLU A 237 28.80 -7.94 2.18
C GLU A 237 28.18 -6.68 1.54
N VAL A 238 27.20 -6.93 0.67
CA VAL A 238 26.53 -5.94 -0.16
C VAL A 238 25.70 -4.99 0.70
N TYR A 239 26.11 -3.73 0.77
CA TYR A 239 25.24 -2.65 1.24
C TYR A 239 24.21 -2.33 0.14
N ASN A 240 22.92 -2.54 0.40
CA ASN A 240 21.84 -2.10 -0.48
C ASN A 240 21.84 -0.57 -0.57
N GLY A 241 22.55 -0.05 -1.57
CA GLY A 241 22.79 1.38 -1.77
C GLY A 241 24.24 1.72 -2.09
N SER A 242 24.98 0.87 -2.83
CA SER A 242 26.31 1.23 -3.32
C SER A 242 26.19 2.51 -4.18
N PRO A 243 26.86 3.62 -3.84
CA PRO A 243 26.72 4.88 -4.56
C PRO A 243 27.06 4.77 -6.05
N TYR A 244 27.92 3.84 -6.44
CA TYR A 244 28.24 3.56 -7.84
C TYR A 244 27.08 3.00 -8.66
N GLY A 245 26.13 2.31 -8.01
CA GLY A 245 24.87 1.90 -8.66
C GLY A 245 24.06 3.11 -9.11
N GLN A 246 24.09 4.22 -8.36
CA GLN A 246 23.41 5.45 -8.75
C GLN A 246 24.07 6.11 -9.96
N CYS A 247 25.40 6.20 -10.01
CA CYS A 247 26.10 6.80 -11.15
C CYS A 247 26.00 5.90 -12.42
N ARG A 248 26.03 4.56 -12.24
CA ARG A 248 25.73 3.60 -13.31
C ARG A 248 24.32 3.78 -13.86
N ASN A 249 23.33 3.93 -12.98
CA ASN A 249 21.94 4.15 -13.39
C ASN A 249 21.77 5.51 -14.09
N ILE A 250 22.46 6.56 -13.65
CA ILE A 250 22.44 7.87 -14.33
C ILE A 250 23.04 7.77 -15.74
N PHE A 251 24.15 7.04 -15.90
CA PHE A 251 24.76 6.79 -17.21
C PHE A 251 23.83 5.96 -18.11
N LEU A 252 23.24 4.89 -17.58
CA LEU A 252 22.30 4.03 -18.29
C LEU A 252 21.01 4.78 -18.66
N ASP A 253 20.45 5.57 -17.76
CA ASP A 253 19.26 6.40 -18.03
C ASP A 253 19.54 7.42 -19.14
N MET A 254 20.71 8.05 -19.14
CA MET A 254 21.13 8.95 -20.21
C MET A 254 21.24 8.22 -21.56
N ALA A 255 21.83 7.01 -21.58
CA ALA A 255 21.98 6.20 -22.79
C ALA A 255 20.63 5.62 -23.29
N ILE A 256 19.74 5.24 -22.37
CA ILE A 256 18.40 4.73 -22.67
C ILE A 256 17.51 5.85 -23.21
N ASP A 257 17.51 7.02 -22.59
CA ASP A 257 16.79 8.18 -23.10
C ASP A 257 17.30 8.60 -24.48
N TRP A 258 18.62 8.51 -24.72
CA TRP A 258 19.21 8.73 -26.04
C TRP A 258 18.69 7.76 -27.11
N SER A 259 18.58 6.46 -26.77
CA SER A 259 18.03 5.48 -27.71
C SER A 259 16.54 5.68 -27.99
N LYS A 260 15.77 6.12 -26.99
CA LYS A 260 14.33 6.39 -27.13
C LYS A 260 14.07 7.62 -27.98
N THR A 261 14.83 8.70 -27.77
CA THR A 261 14.69 9.92 -28.58
C THR A 261 15.08 9.67 -30.04
N LEU A 262 16.13 8.87 -30.30
CA LEU A 262 16.50 8.44 -31.65
C LEU A 262 15.44 7.56 -32.31
N ALA A 263 14.85 6.60 -31.56
CA ALA A 263 13.78 5.75 -32.08
C ALA A 263 12.50 6.54 -32.39
N ILE A 264 12.12 7.49 -31.54
CA ILE A 264 10.96 8.38 -31.76
C ILE A 264 11.20 9.28 -32.98
N ALA A 265 12.39 9.86 -33.11
CA ALA A 265 12.76 10.68 -34.26
C ALA A 265 12.73 9.86 -35.56
N GLY A 266 13.28 8.64 -35.55
CA GLY A 266 13.25 7.72 -36.70
C GLY A 266 11.82 7.33 -37.11
N LEU A 267 10.94 7.04 -36.13
CA LEU A 267 9.54 6.71 -36.39
C LEU A 267 8.77 7.92 -36.97
N ALA A 268 8.99 9.12 -36.44
CA ALA A 268 8.33 10.34 -36.92
C ALA A 268 8.72 10.65 -38.37
N VAL A 269 10.00 10.52 -38.72
CA VAL A 269 10.51 10.67 -40.10
C VAL A 269 9.91 9.61 -41.03
N ALA A 270 9.80 8.36 -40.58
CA ALA A 270 9.19 7.29 -41.37
C ALA A 270 7.70 7.50 -41.64
N ILE A 271 6.94 7.97 -40.64
CA ILE A 271 5.52 8.32 -40.79
C ILE A 271 5.36 9.50 -41.75
N ALA A 272 6.18 10.55 -41.61
CA ALA A 272 6.15 11.70 -42.51
C ALA A 272 6.46 11.31 -43.96
N ALA A 273 7.45 10.43 -44.18
CA ALA A 273 7.77 9.90 -45.51
C ALA A 273 6.64 9.05 -46.09
N ALA A 274 6.01 8.18 -45.28
CA ALA A 274 4.88 7.36 -45.71
C ALA A 274 3.66 8.21 -46.11
N VAL A 275 3.38 9.29 -45.37
CA VAL A 275 2.34 10.27 -45.71
C VAL A 275 2.66 10.98 -47.02
N LEU A 276 3.93 11.31 -47.27
CA LEU A 276 4.36 11.99 -48.49
C LEU A 276 4.30 11.07 -49.72
N VAL A 277 4.65 9.78 -49.56
CA VAL A 277 4.44 8.74 -50.60
C VAL A 277 2.95 8.52 -50.86
N ALA A 278 2.11 8.49 -49.82
CA ALA A 278 0.67 8.38 -49.99
C ALA A 278 0.09 9.59 -50.72
N LEU A 279 0.53 10.81 -50.41
CA LEU A 279 0.09 12.05 -51.05
C LEU A 279 0.54 12.15 -52.51
N THR A 280 1.76 11.73 -52.83
CA THR A 280 2.27 11.70 -54.22
C THR A 280 1.59 10.61 -55.06
N CYS A 281 1.29 9.44 -54.48
CA CYS A 281 0.45 8.40 -55.09
C CYS A 281 -1.00 8.87 -55.29
N CYS A 282 -1.58 9.59 -54.33
CA CYS A 282 -2.92 10.16 -54.43
C CYS A 282 -3.00 11.30 -55.46
N ALA A 283 -1.96 12.13 -55.59
CA ALA A 283 -1.89 13.18 -56.60
C ALA A 283 -1.84 12.62 -58.04
N ARG A 284 -1.46 11.35 -58.21
CA ARG A 284 -1.45 10.63 -59.50
C ARG A 284 -2.83 10.09 -59.93
N ARG A 285 -3.79 10.00 -59.01
CA ARG A 285 -5.17 9.56 -59.26
C ARG A 285 -6.16 10.71 -58.99
N SER A 286 -6.19 11.71 -59.86
CA SER A 286 -7.30 12.67 -59.85
C SER A 286 -8.52 12.05 -60.54
N LYS A 287 -9.63 11.92 -59.80
CA LYS A 287 -10.92 12.58 -60.02
C LYS A 287 -12.06 11.93 -59.18
N ASP A 288 -12.63 12.76 -58.32
CA ASP A 288 -14.08 12.92 -58.04
C ASP A 288 -14.92 11.95 -57.18
N ALA A 289 -14.38 10.91 -56.51
CA ALA A 289 -15.25 9.97 -55.76
C ALA A 289 -14.98 9.77 -54.24
N SER A 290 -14.24 10.67 -53.56
CA SER A 290 -13.83 10.43 -52.16
C SER A 290 -14.18 11.52 -51.14
N GLN A 291 -15.02 12.51 -51.48
CA GLN A 291 -15.39 13.59 -50.54
C GLN A 291 -16.27 13.14 -49.35
N SER A 292 -17.03 12.04 -49.46
CA SER A 292 -17.93 11.57 -48.39
C SER A 292 -17.26 10.70 -47.32
N ARG A 293 -16.18 9.99 -47.67
CA ARG A 293 -15.37 9.24 -46.69
C ARG A 293 -14.40 10.16 -45.94
N LEU A 294 -13.94 11.22 -46.60
CA LEU A 294 -13.13 12.26 -45.97
C LEU A 294 -13.91 13.04 -44.91
N SER A 295 -15.22 13.28 -45.02
CA SER A 295 -15.97 13.98 -43.94
C SER A 295 -16.15 13.12 -42.68
N LYS A 296 -16.22 11.79 -42.81
CA LYS A 296 -16.21 10.85 -41.67
C LYS A 296 -14.83 10.78 -41.03
N VAL A 297 -13.77 10.71 -41.83
CA VAL A 297 -12.39 10.72 -41.33
C VAL A 297 -12.02 12.09 -40.75
N LEU A 298 -12.51 13.19 -41.31
CA LEU A 298 -12.36 14.56 -40.80
C LEU A 298 -13.18 14.77 -39.53
N ARG A 299 -14.36 14.16 -39.36
CA ARG A 299 -15.07 14.15 -38.06
C ARG A 299 -14.30 13.34 -37.02
N VAL A 300 -13.72 12.20 -37.39
CA VAL A 300 -12.87 11.41 -36.49
C VAL A 300 -11.58 12.19 -36.12
N LEU A 301 -10.95 12.86 -37.08
CA LEU A 301 -9.77 13.71 -36.86
C LEU A 301 -10.08 14.99 -36.09
N ILE A 302 -11.23 15.64 -36.31
CA ILE A 302 -11.67 16.79 -35.50
C ILE A 302 -12.05 16.35 -34.08
N THR A 303 -12.59 15.14 -33.90
CA THR A 303 -12.77 14.57 -32.55
C THR A 303 -11.47 14.14 -31.88
N MET A 304 -10.40 13.85 -32.64
CA MET A 304 -9.06 13.62 -32.08
C MET A 304 -8.28 14.94 -31.86
N ALA A 305 -8.55 15.99 -32.63
CA ALA A 305 -7.92 17.31 -32.48
C ALA A 305 -8.56 18.15 -31.36
N THR A 306 -9.74 17.77 -30.87
CA THR A 306 -10.41 18.39 -29.72
C THR A 306 -10.31 17.51 -28.46
N HIS A 307 -9.15 16.89 -28.23
CA HIS A 307 -8.82 16.34 -26.90
C HIS A 307 -8.50 17.47 -25.91
N GLY A 308 -9.46 18.37 -25.68
CA GLY A 308 -9.64 18.90 -24.34
C GLY A 308 -10.38 17.83 -23.55
N GLU A 309 -9.75 17.28 -22.51
CA GLU A 309 -10.40 16.29 -21.66
C GLU A 309 -11.71 16.88 -21.11
N PHE A 310 -12.86 16.28 -21.46
CA PHE A 310 -14.15 16.70 -20.90
C PHE A 310 -14.11 16.49 -19.38
N LYS A 311 -14.08 17.60 -18.63
CA LYS A 311 -14.16 17.60 -17.17
C LYS A 311 -15.56 17.12 -16.76
N ARG A 312 -15.59 15.95 -16.14
CA ARG A 312 -16.81 15.34 -15.59
C ARG A 312 -17.34 16.18 -14.44
N LEU A 313 -18.62 15.99 -14.11
CA LEU A 313 -19.20 16.54 -12.90
C LEU A 313 -18.32 16.20 -11.69
N VAL A 314 -17.79 17.22 -11.02
CA VAL A 314 -17.11 17.06 -9.75
C VAL A 314 -18.17 17.05 -8.66
N LEU A 315 -18.30 15.93 -7.96
CA LEU A 315 -19.24 15.83 -6.85
C LEU A 315 -18.80 16.75 -5.72
N LYS A 316 -19.75 17.56 -5.22
CA LYS A 316 -19.49 18.46 -4.10
C LYS A 316 -19.22 17.64 -2.85
N GLN A 317 -18.06 17.88 -2.26
CA GLN A 317 -17.69 17.32 -0.97
C GLN A 317 -18.12 18.32 0.09
N PHE A 318 -19.05 17.91 0.94
CA PHE A 318 -19.44 18.70 2.12
C PHE A 318 -18.57 18.28 3.30
N PRO A 319 -18.26 19.21 4.22
CA PRO A 319 -17.66 18.82 5.48
C PRO A 319 -18.59 17.81 6.18
N PRO A 320 -18.03 16.72 6.74
CA PRO A 320 -18.82 15.76 7.49
C PRO A 320 -19.41 16.43 8.74
N THR A 321 -20.67 16.14 9.04
CA THR A 321 -21.37 16.65 10.23
C THR A 321 -21.03 15.78 11.43
N ASN A 322 -20.13 16.30 12.29
CA ASN A 322 -19.74 15.94 13.68
C ASN A 322 -19.52 14.48 14.12
N GLU A 323 -19.98 13.47 13.39
CA GLU A 323 -19.54 12.09 13.59
C GLU A 323 -18.63 11.74 12.41
N VAL A 324 -17.34 11.95 12.58
CA VAL A 324 -16.36 11.32 11.70
C VAL A 324 -16.55 9.82 11.91
N GLU A 325 -17.26 9.16 11.00
CA GLU A 325 -17.21 7.70 10.92
C GLU A 325 -15.74 7.35 10.72
N THR A 326 -15.08 6.97 11.82
CA THR A 326 -13.66 6.64 11.78
C THR A 326 -13.46 5.52 10.76
N ALA A 327 -12.28 5.48 10.14
CA ALA A 327 -11.93 4.37 9.24
C ALA A 327 -12.13 3.00 9.92
N GLU A 328 -12.05 2.96 11.25
CA GLU A 328 -12.32 1.80 12.08
C GLU A 328 -13.81 1.50 12.20
N ASN A 329 -14.65 2.50 12.46
CA ASN A 329 -16.10 2.32 12.51
C ASN A 329 -16.62 1.80 11.15
N THR A 330 -16.16 2.38 10.03
CA THR A 330 -16.49 1.88 8.68
C THR A 330 -15.91 0.49 8.41
N TYR A 331 -14.77 0.13 9.00
CA TYR A 331 -14.22 -1.23 8.92
C TYR A 331 -15.11 -2.24 9.65
N TRP A 332 -15.56 -1.92 10.86
CA TRP A 332 -16.36 -2.81 11.69
C TRP A 332 -17.81 -2.92 11.22
N LYS A 333 -18.37 -1.87 10.58
CA LYS A 333 -19.66 -1.92 9.88
C LYS A 333 -19.68 -2.89 8.68
N LYS A 334 -18.52 -3.26 8.12
CA LYS A 334 -18.44 -4.28 7.04
C LYS A 334 -18.72 -5.69 7.53
N PHE A 335 -18.73 -5.93 8.84
CA PHE A 335 -19.22 -7.19 9.38
C PHE A 335 -20.74 -7.22 9.24
N HIS A 336 -21.23 -8.07 8.35
CA HIS A 336 -22.66 -8.23 8.10
C HIS A 336 -23.42 -8.68 9.35
N ALA A 337 -24.74 -8.51 9.29
CA ALA A 337 -25.67 -8.91 10.35
C ALA A 337 -25.35 -10.33 10.86
N PRO A 338 -25.42 -10.54 12.18
CA PRO A 338 -25.06 -11.82 12.78
C PRO A 338 -26.00 -12.93 12.30
N GLN A 339 -25.42 -14.06 11.92
CA GLN A 339 -26.14 -15.32 11.81
C GLN A 339 -26.26 -15.90 13.23
N GLU A 340 -27.48 -16.01 13.74
CA GLU A 340 -27.77 -16.56 15.07
C GLU A 340 -27.97 -18.08 14.96
N LEU A 341 -27.19 -18.86 15.69
CA LEU A 341 -27.26 -20.32 15.76
C LEU A 341 -27.57 -20.73 17.21
N GLN A 342 -28.71 -21.37 17.41
CA GLN A 342 -29.13 -21.86 18.73
C GLN A 342 -28.29 -23.08 19.14
N GLN A 343 -27.74 -23.05 20.35
CA GLN A 343 -27.07 -24.20 20.99
C GLN A 343 -27.91 -24.74 22.15
N VAL A 344 -27.52 -25.90 22.67
CA VAL A 344 -28.25 -26.61 23.73
C VAL A 344 -28.20 -25.87 25.07
N GLY A 345 -27.14 -25.11 25.33
CA GLY A 345 -26.98 -24.32 26.54
C GLY A 345 -26.05 -23.13 26.35
N PRO A 346 -25.71 -22.40 27.44
CA PRO A 346 -24.83 -21.23 27.38
C PRO A 346 -23.51 -21.57 26.71
N VAL A 347 -23.00 -20.66 25.89
CA VAL A 347 -21.71 -20.83 25.24
C VAL A 347 -20.62 -20.31 26.17
N THR A 348 -19.90 -21.22 26.83
CA THR A 348 -18.94 -20.90 27.89
C THR A 348 -17.59 -20.44 27.34
N HIS A 349 -17.09 -21.08 26.28
CA HIS A 349 -15.80 -20.77 25.69
C HIS A 349 -15.80 -21.00 24.19
N ILE A 350 -15.14 -20.10 23.47
CA ILE A 350 -14.93 -20.16 22.01
C ILE A 350 -13.45 -20.03 21.76
N ASP A 351 -12.87 -21.01 21.08
CA ASP A 351 -11.48 -20.95 20.64
C ASP A 351 -11.37 -21.19 19.14
N VAL A 352 -10.46 -20.47 18.48
CA VAL A 352 -10.28 -20.54 17.03
C VAL A 352 -8.95 -21.19 16.73
N SER A 353 -8.96 -22.21 15.87
CA SER A 353 -7.72 -22.88 15.48
C SER A 353 -6.80 -21.90 14.77
N PRO A 354 -5.51 -21.80 15.13
CA PRO A 354 -4.57 -20.89 14.47
C PRO A 354 -4.18 -21.33 13.05
N VAL A 355 -4.45 -22.60 12.70
CA VAL A 355 -4.12 -23.19 11.40
C VAL A 355 -5.34 -23.17 10.46
N ALA A 356 -5.11 -22.87 9.18
CA ALA A 356 -6.14 -22.97 8.15
C ALA A 356 -6.62 -24.44 8.02
N PRO A 357 -7.93 -24.75 8.01
CA PRO A 357 -9.07 -23.92 7.60
C PRO A 357 -9.76 -23.10 8.72
N TYR A 358 -9.06 -22.74 9.80
CA TYR A 358 -9.57 -21.89 10.88
C TYR A 358 -10.91 -22.43 11.43
N GLN A 359 -10.90 -23.68 11.87
CA GLN A 359 -12.06 -24.27 12.54
C GLN A 359 -12.19 -23.66 13.93
N VAL A 360 -13.42 -23.60 14.43
CA VAL A 360 -13.73 -22.97 15.71
C VAL A 360 -14.33 -24.02 16.64
N ALA A 361 -13.78 -24.14 17.83
CA ALA A 361 -14.31 -24.97 18.90
C ALA A 361 -15.21 -24.11 19.77
N ILE A 362 -16.48 -24.50 19.87
CA ILE A 362 -17.49 -23.81 20.66
C ILE A 362 -17.94 -24.77 21.74
N THR A 363 -17.78 -24.38 22.99
CA THR A 363 -18.17 -25.20 24.14
C THR A 363 -19.56 -24.76 24.59
N SER A 364 -20.50 -25.70 24.68
CA SER A 364 -21.88 -25.47 25.11
C SER A 364 -22.34 -26.64 25.99
N SER A 365 -22.56 -26.35 27.28
CA SER A 365 -22.99 -27.35 28.27
C SER A 365 -22.13 -28.63 28.22
N THR A 366 -22.70 -29.80 27.94
CA THR A 366 -21.98 -31.11 27.89
C THR A 366 -21.28 -31.40 26.56
N ARG A 367 -21.28 -30.45 25.62
CA ARG A 367 -20.83 -30.68 24.24
C ARG A 367 -19.82 -29.64 23.78
N ILE A 368 -18.91 -30.08 22.91
CA ILE A 368 -18.07 -29.17 22.11
C ILE A 368 -18.48 -29.30 20.64
N HIS A 369 -18.81 -28.18 20.02
CA HIS A 369 -19.16 -28.06 18.62
C HIS A 369 -17.95 -27.55 17.83
N LEU A 370 -17.62 -28.22 16.74
CA LEU A 370 -16.60 -27.79 15.79
C LEU A 370 -17.29 -27.10 14.61
N TYR A 371 -17.04 -25.82 14.45
CA TYR A 371 -17.62 -24.98 13.41
C TYR A 371 -16.61 -24.67 12.31
N SER A 372 -17.06 -24.72 11.06
CA SER A 372 -16.26 -24.38 9.88
C SER A 372 -16.43 -22.90 9.53
N THR A 373 -15.33 -22.15 9.42
CA THR A 373 -15.41 -20.78 8.89
C THR A 373 -15.70 -20.72 7.39
N MET A 374 -15.36 -21.79 6.63
CA MET A 374 -15.56 -21.82 5.18
C MET A 374 -17.00 -22.13 4.79
N THR A 375 -17.61 -23.14 5.44
CA THR A 375 -18.98 -23.58 5.14
C THR A 375 -20.03 -22.92 6.03
N SER A 376 -19.62 -22.24 7.11
CA SER A 376 -20.51 -21.63 8.10
C SER A 376 -21.48 -22.62 8.77
N GLU A 377 -21.02 -23.85 9.00
CA GLU A 377 -21.83 -24.91 9.59
C GLU A 377 -21.03 -25.68 10.65
N ILE A 378 -21.77 -26.37 11.54
CA ILE A 378 -21.20 -27.27 12.54
C ILE A 378 -20.78 -28.56 11.83
N ILE A 379 -19.48 -28.85 11.77
CA ILE A 379 -18.94 -30.06 11.14
C ILE A 379 -19.08 -31.25 12.09
N LYS A 380 -18.69 -31.07 13.36
CA LYS A 380 -18.58 -32.16 14.34
C LYS A 380 -19.09 -31.72 15.71
N THR A 381 -19.58 -32.70 16.46
CA THR A 381 -19.99 -32.53 17.85
C THR A 381 -19.28 -33.59 18.71
N PHE A 382 -18.73 -33.16 19.84
CA PHE A 382 -18.13 -34.03 20.85
C PHE A 382 -19.08 -34.11 22.03
N SER A 383 -19.72 -35.25 22.24
CA SER A 383 -20.75 -35.47 23.26
C SER A 383 -20.38 -36.55 24.29
N ARG A 384 -19.09 -36.88 24.41
CA ARG A 384 -18.61 -37.99 25.26
C ARG A 384 -18.36 -37.57 26.71
N PHE A 385 -18.62 -36.31 27.03
CA PHE A 385 -18.53 -35.80 28.38
C PHE A 385 -19.79 -36.16 29.16
N ARG A 386 -19.62 -36.59 30.40
CA ARG A 386 -20.74 -36.90 31.31
C ARG A 386 -21.36 -35.63 31.86
N ASP A 387 -20.51 -34.67 32.23
CA ASP A 387 -20.86 -33.42 32.89
C ASP A 387 -20.56 -32.22 32.00
N VAL A 388 -20.80 -31.01 32.51
CA VAL A 388 -20.62 -29.75 31.77
C VAL A 388 -19.14 -29.52 31.44
N VAL A 389 -18.88 -29.05 30.23
CA VAL A 389 -17.55 -28.65 29.77
C VAL A 389 -17.48 -27.13 29.80
N TYR A 390 -16.41 -26.59 30.37
CA TYR A 390 -16.22 -25.15 30.49
C TYR A 390 -15.33 -24.59 29.37
N SER A 391 -14.20 -25.25 29.09
CA SER A 391 -13.25 -24.80 28.07
C SER A 391 -12.88 -25.89 27.08
N GLY A 392 -12.79 -25.51 25.80
CA GLY A 392 -12.25 -26.33 24.73
C GLY A 392 -11.25 -25.53 23.90
N THR A 393 -9.96 -25.86 23.98
CA THR A 393 -8.88 -25.10 23.31
C THR A 393 -8.11 -25.96 22.32
N PHE A 394 -7.76 -25.38 21.18
CA PHE A 394 -6.92 -25.99 20.18
C PHE A 394 -5.45 -25.97 20.55
N ARG A 395 -4.74 -26.99 20.09
CA ARG A 395 -3.28 -26.96 20.01
C ARG A 395 -2.85 -26.04 18.87
N SER A 396 -1.63 -25.49 18.92
CA SER A 396 -1.13 -24.61 17.85
C SER A 396 -1.05 -25.29 16.47
N ASP A 397 -0.95 -26.63 16.42
CA ASP A 397 -1.03 -27.41 15.17
C ASP A 397 -2.46 -27.57 14.62
N GLY A 398 -3.50 -27.25 15.40
CA GLY A 398 -4.90 -27.42 15.02
C GLY A 398 -5.38 -28.88 14.87
N LYS A 399 -4.64 -29.86 15.42
CA LYS A 399 -5.01 -31.30 15.36
C LYS A 399 -5.65 -31.83 16.64
N LEU A 400 -5.16 -31.35 17.78
CA LEU A 400 -5.63 -31.77 19.10
C LEU A 400 -6.46 -30.66 19.73
N LEU A 401 -7.43 -31.08 20.55
CA LEU A 401 -8.25 -30.22 21.38
C LEU A 401 -8.13 -30.69 22.84
N VAL A 402 -7.92 -29.76 23.76
CA VAL A 402 -8.00 -30.04 25.19
C VAL A 402 -9.32 -29.50 25.71
N ALA A 403 -9.99 -30.31 26.52
CA ALA A 403 -11.23 -29.98 27.17
C ALA A 403 -11.09 -30.07 28.69
N GLY A 404 -11.60 -29.05 29.38
CA GLY A 404 -11.79 -29.01 30.83
C GLY A 404 -13.27 -28.84 31.14
N GLY A 405 -13.76 -29.55 32.15
CA GLY A 405 -15.16 -29.51 32.55
C GLY A 405 -15.35 -29.58 34.06
N GLU A 406 -16.58 -29.78 34.48
CA GLU A 406 -16.96 -29.98 35.87
C GLU A 406 -16.37 -31.27 36.44
N ALA A 407 -16.20 -32.28 35.60
CA ALA A 407 -15.48 -33.49 35.97
C ALA A 407 -14.00 -33.18 36.28
N PRO A 408 -13.41 -33.79 37.32
CA PRO A 408 -12.07 -33.46 37.83
C PRO A 408 -10.92 -34.04 36.98
N PHE A 409 -11.15 -34.23 35.68
CA PHE A 409 -10.14 -34.69 34.73
C PHE A 409 -10.09 -33.78 33.51
N VAL A 410 -8.88 -33.56 32.98
CA VAL A 410 -8.68 -32.88 31.69
C VAL A 410 -8.65 -33.93 30.60
N GLN A 411 -9.37 -33.72 29.50
CA GLN A 411 -9.37 -34.65 28.37
C GLN A 411 -8.67 -34.05 27.15
N VAL A 412 -7.80 -34.84 26.52
CA VAL A 412 -7.18 -34.51 25.23
C VAL A 412 -7.86 -35.34 24.15
N LEU A 413 -8.34 -34.64 23.13
CA LEU A 413 -9.13 -35.17 22.03
C LEU A 413 -8.38 -34.97 20.72
N ASP A 414 -8.51 -35.93 19.82
CA ASP A 414 -8.15 -35.73 18.41
C ASP A 414 -9.39 -35.27 17.62
N ILE A 415 -9.23 -34.21 16.82
CA ILE A 415 -10.32 -33.59 16.06
C ILE A 415 -10.80 -34.52 14.94
N ASN A 416 -9.88 -35.28 14.34
CA ASN A 416 -10.21 -36.12 13.18
C ASN A 416 -11.01 -37.35 13.60
N THR A 417 -10.43 -38.16 14.47
CA THR A 417 -11.03 -39.42 14.95
C THR A 417 -12.18 -39.20 15.92
N ARG A 418 -12.27 -38.01 16.54
CA ARG A 418 -13.12 -37.77 17.70
C ARG A 418 -12.87 -38.80 18.79
N ALA A 419 -11.62 -39.26 18.96
CA ALA A 419 -11.23 -40.18 20.03
C ALA A 419 -10.70 -39.40 21.25
N ILE A 420 -10.86 -39.95 22.46
CA ILE A 420 -10.17 -39.41 23.65
C ILE A 420 -8.80 -40.07 23.61
N LEU A 421 -7.74 -39.28 23.47
CA LEU A 421 -6.38 -39.79 23.46
C LEU A 421 -5.89 -40.02 24.89
N ARG A 422 -6.09 -39.03 25.76
CA ARG A 422 -5.63 -39.03 27.14
C ARG A 422 -6.62 -38.35 28.06
N SER A 423 -6.66 -38.80 29.31
CA SER A 423 -7.38 -38.15 30.41
C SER A 423 -6.42 -37.93 31.57
N PHE A 424 -6.19 -36.69 31.97
CA PHE A 424 -5.35 -36.34 33.11
C PHE A 424 -6.18 -36.31 34.38
N LYS A 425 -5.81 -37.11 35.38
CA LYS A 425 -6.47 -37.19 36.68
C LYS A 425 -5.55 -36.59 37.74
N GLY A 426 -6.06 -35.71 38.58
CA GLY A 426 -5.30 -35.13 39.69
C GLY A 426 -5.95 -33.89 40.31
N HIS A 427 -6.81 -33.20 39.57
CA HIS A 427 -7.73 -32.21 40.16
C HIS A 427 -8.79 -32.92 41.00
N THR A 428 -9.32 -32.21 42.00
CA THR A 428 -10.41 -32.62 42.89
C THR A 428 -11.72 -31.90 42.57
N GLY A 429 -11.67 -30.78 41.84
CA GLY A 429 -12.79 -29.91 41.53
C GLY A 429 -12.86 -29.56 40.03
N ALA A 430 -13.81 -28.69 39.71
CA ALA A 430 -14.12 -28.30 38.35
C ALA A 430 -12.98 -27.53 37.69
N ILE A 431 -12.78 -27.75 36.39
CA ILE A 431 -11.71 -27.18 35.59
C ILE A 431 -12.32 -26.16 34.62
N HIS A 432 -12.13 -24.88 34.89
CA HIS A 432 -12.73 -23.79 34.11
C HIS A 432 -11.93 -23.40 32.88
N SER A 433 -10.59 -23.45 32.97
CA SER A 433 -9.73 -23.09 31.86
C SER A 433 -8.62 -24.10 31.65
N THR A 434 -8.44 -24.50 30.41
CA THR A 434 -7.32 -25.31 29.94
C THR A 434 -6.68 -24.63 28.74
N ARG A 435 -5.35 -24.59 28.69
CA ARG A 435 -4.59 -24.02 27.56
C ARG A 435 -3.40 -24.91 27.23
N PHE A 436 -3.08 -25.02 25.95
CA PHE A 436 -1.81 -25.61 25.51
C PHE A 436 -0.64 -24.64 25.70
N SER A 437 0.53 -25.19 26.01
CA SER A 437 1.80 -24.48 25.88
C SER A 437 2.13 -24.23 24.40
N LEU A 438 2.95 -23.21 24.14
CA LEU A 438 3.50 -22.95 22.80
C LEU A 438 4.32 -24.13 22.26
N ASP A 439 4.94 -24.91 23.15
CA ASP A 439 5.74 -26.08 22.79
C ASP A 439 4.89 -27.28 22.31
N ASN A 440 3.56 -27.19 22.39
CA ASN A 440 2.60 -28.25 22.03
C ASN A 440 2.69 -29.56 22.84
N VAL A 441 3.67 -29.69 23.73
CA VAL A 441 3.89 -30.88 24.58
C VAL A 441 3.22 -30.75 25.94
N HIS A 442 2.97 -29.53 26.40
CA HIS A 442 2.46 -29.30 27.75
C HIS A 442 1.09 -28.64 27.76
N VAL A 443 0.33 -28.86 28.83
CA VAL A 443 -1.02 -28.33 29.04
C VAL A 443 -1.11 -27.72 30.42
N LEU A 444 -1.59 -26.48 30.52
CA LEU A 444 -1.95 -25.87 31.80
C LEU A 444 -3.46 -25.97 32.02
N SER A 445 -3.85 -26.26 33.24
CA SER A 445 -5.24 -26.38 33.67
C SER A 445 -5.46 -25.63 34.97
N CYS A 446 -6.55 -24.87 35.05
CA CYS A 446 -6.95 -24.12 36.25
C CYS A 446 -8.24 -24.69 36.80
N SER A 447 -8.27 -24.86 38.12
CA SER A 447 -9.36 -25.52 38.83
C SER A 447 -9.94 -24.65 39.94
N ASP A 448 -11.16 -24.99 40.33
CA ASP A 448 -11.81 -24.48 41.54
C ASP A 448 -11.16 -25.04 42.83
N ASP A 449 -10.18 -25.96 42.74
CA ASP A 449 -9.39 -26.41 43.89
C ASP A 449 -8.33 -25.39 44.33
N LYS A 450 -8.39 -24.16 43.81
CA LYS A 450 -7.41 -23.09 44.04
C LYS A 450 -6.02 -23.40 43.47
N THR A 451 -5.91 -24.47 42.69
CA THR A 451 -4.64 -24.89 42.08
C THR A 451 -4.72 -24.81 40.56
N ALA A 452 -3.60 -24.42 39.95
CA ALA A 452 -3.35 -24.66 38.53
C ALA A 452 -2.28 -25.75 38.39
N ARG A 453 -2.49 -26.69 37.47
CA ARG A 453 -1.55 -27.80 37.21
C ARG A 453 -1.00 -27.70 35.80
N TYR A 454 0.32 -27.84 35.69
CA TYR A 454 1.05 -27.97 34.44
C TYR A 454 1.29 -29.46 34.16
N TRP A 455 0.78 -29.94 33.04
CA TRP A 455 0.78 -31.35 32.64
C TRP A 455 1.72 -31.57 31.47
N ASP A 456 2.38 -32.73 31.50
CA ASP A 456 3.10 -33.26 30.35
C ASP A 456 2.21 -34.20 29.52
N LEU A 457 2.05 -33.93 28.23
CA LEU A 457 1.11 -34.65 27.35
C LEU A 457 1.48 -36.14 27.14
N PRO A 458 2.76 -36.53 26.91
CA PRO A 458 3.14 -37.92 26.70
C PRO A 458 3.01 -38.76 27.97
N THR A 459 3.47 -38.25 29.11
CA THR A 459 3.47 -39.00 30.38
C THR A 459 2.14 -38.89 31.13
N GLY A 460 1.37 -37.83 30.89
CA GLY A 460 0.13 -37.53 31.59
C GLY A 460 0.30 -37.23 33.09
N LYS A 461 1.52 -36.96 33.52
CA LYS A 461 1.85 -36.59 34.91
C LYS A 461 1.85 -35.07 35.07
N PRO A 462 1.46 -34.55 36.23
CA PRO A 462 1.63 -33.14 36.55
C PRO A 462 3.11 -32.87 36.82
N LEU A 463 3.72 -31.96 36.07
CA LEU A 463 5.11 -31.51 36.26
C LEU A 463 5.22 -30.46 37.36
N ALA A 464 4.24 -29.55 37.44
CA ALA A 464 4.21 -28.49 38.45
C ALA A 464 2.79 -28.27 38.98
N LEU A 465 2.68 -28.04 40.30
CA LEU A 465 1.48 -27.59 40.99
C LEU A 465 1.64 -26.12 41.38
N LEU A 466 0.78 -25.26 40.85
CA LEU A 466 0.74 -23.82 41.14
C LEU A 466 -0.36 -23.58 42.19
N GLY A 467 0.02 -23.57 43.47
CA GLY A 467 -0.91 -23.64 44.61
C GLY A 467 -0.97 -22.39 45.50
N ASP A 468 -0.49 -21.24 45.02
CA ASP A 468 -0.41 -20.01 45.84
C ASP A 468 -1.73 -19.22 45.89
N HIS A 469 -2.74 -19.57 45.09
CA HIS A 469 -4.03 -18.86 45.08
C HIS A 469 -4.89 -19.22 46.29
N THR A 470 -5.68 -18.26 46.77
CA THR A 470 -6.53 -18.43 47.96
C THR A 470 -7.99 -18.76 47.63
N ASP A 471 -8.41 -18.54 46.38
CA ASP A 471 -9.76 -18.79 45.87
C ASP A 471 -9.74 -19.42 44.45
N TYR A 472 -10.91 -19.58 43.83
CA TYR A 472 -11.09 -20.25 42.53
C TYR A 472 -10.28 -19.62 41.40
N VAL A 473 -9.51 -20.47 40.69
CA VAL A 473 -8.70 -20.06 39.54
C VAL A 473 -9.47 -20.34 38.26
N ARG A 474 -10.00 -19.27 37.64
CA ARG A 474 -10.88 -19.39 36.46
C ARG A 474 -10.21 -19.04 35.14
N SER A 475 -9.05 -18.41 35.16
CA SER A 475 -8.39 -17.94 33.95
C SER A 475 -6.90 -18.27 33.93
N SER A 476 -6.41 -18.54 32.73
CA SER A 476 -5.00 -18.75 32.44
C SER A 476 -4.60 -17.98 31.18
N ALA A 477 -3.34 -17.55 31.13
CA ALA A 477 -2.71 -16.95 29.97
C ALA A 477 -1.31 -17.52 29.74
N VAL A 478 -1.05 -17.89 28.50
CA VAL A 478 0.26 -18.35 28.02
C VAL A 478 1.06 -17.12 27.62
N ASN A 479 2.35 -17.05 27.98
CA ASN A 479 3.23 -16.05 27.38
C ASN A 479 3.66 -16.50 25.96
N PRO A 480 3.39 -15.71 24.91
CA PRO A 480 3.78 -16.06 23.54
C PRO A 480 5.29 -16.05 23.28
N SER A 481 6.07 -15.35 24.12
CA SER A 481 7.53 -15.23 23.97
C SER A 481 8.29 -16.35 24.68
N SER A 482 7.77 -16.84 25.82
CA SER A 482 8.41 -17.88 26.61
C SER A 482 7.40 -18.92 27.09
N HIS A 483 7.67 -20.20 26.78
CA HIS A 483 6.80 -21.32 27.16
C HIS A 483 6.76 -21.59 28.69
N ASN A 484 7.74 -21.07 29.42
CA ASN A 484 7.86 -21.25 30.88
C ASN A 484 7.09 -20.23 31.70
N VAL A 485 6.68 -19.10 31.10
CA VAL A 485 5.99 -18.03 31.83
C VAL A 485 4.49 -18.13 31.60
N TRP A 486 3.75 -18.20 32.71
CA TRP A 486 2.30 -18.31 32.72
C TRP A 486 1.69 -17.28 33.64
N ALA A 487 0.49 -16.82 33.32
CA ALA A 487 -0.32 -16.03 34.23
C ALA A 487 -1.63 -16.75 34.56
N THR A 488 -2.07 -16.63 35.80
CA THR A 488 -3.35 -17.15 36.27
C THR A 488 -4.13 -16.04 36.94
N GLY A 489 -5.41 -15.94 36.62
CA GLY A 489 -6.33 -14.99 37.27
C GLY A 489 -7.33 -15.74 38.15
N SER A 490 -7.49 -15.26 39.37
CA SER A 490 -8.29 -15.89 40.41
C SER A 490 -9.37 -14.94 40.93
N TYR A 491 -10.37 -15.53 41.58
CA TYR A 491 -11.42 -14.79 42.25
C TYR A 491 -10.95 -14.13 43.56
N ASP A 492 -9.73 -14.46 44.02
CA ASP A 492 -9.01 -13.77 45.10
C ASP A 492 -8.59 -12.33 44.77
N HIS A 493 -9.05 -11.81 43.63
CA HIS A 493 -8.77 -10.48 43.09
C HIS A 493 -7.33 -10.31 42.59
N THR A 494 -6.52 -11.36 42.60
CA THR A 494 -5.14 -11.32 42.16
C THR A 494 -4.90 -12.02 40.83
N VAL A 495 -3.96 -11.48 40.07
CA VAL A 495 -3.33 -12.17 38.95
C VAL A 495 -1.92 -12.55 39.35
N LYS A 496 -1.57 -13.83 39.24
CA LYS A 496 -0.24 -14.33 39.59
C LYS A 496 0.51 -14.75 38.33
N LEU A 497 1.79 -14.38 38.28
CA LEU A 497 2.74 -14.81 37.26
C LEU A 497 3.58 -15.98 37.81
N TRP A 498 3.88 -16.94 36.95
CA TRP A 498 4.63 -18.15 37.26
C TRP A 498 5.78 -18.30 36.29
N ASP A 499 6.97 -18.60 36.80
CA ASP A 499 8.07 -19.15 36.00
C ASP A 499 8.25 -20.61 36.37
N LEU A 500 8.01 -21.50 35.40
CA LEU A 500 8.07 -22.94 35.59
C LEU A 500 9.52 -23.46 35.73
N ARG A 501 10.54 -22.64 35.47
CA ARG A 501 11.95 -23.06 35.66
C ARG A 501 12.39 -23.09 37.12
N THR A 502 11.77 -22.26 37.95
CA THR A 502 12.11 -22.13 39.38
C THR A 502 11.36 -23.17 40.23
N SER A 503 10.59 -24.07 39.61
CA SER A 503 9.80 -25.07 40.33
C SER A 503 10.65 -26.26 40.79
N ASP A 504 11.60 -26.04 41.70
CA ASP A 504 12.34 -27.12 42.36
C ASP A 504 11.49 -27.80 43.47
N GLN A 505 10.32 -27.25 43.79
CA GLN A 505 9.39 -27.76 44.81
C GLN A 505 8.12 -28.33 44.17
N THR A 506 7.52 -29.34 44.82
CA THR A 506 6.25 -29.97 44.43
C THR A 506 5.10 -28.96 44.31
N VAL A 507 5.21 -27.80 44.98
CA VAL A 507 4.34 -26.64 44.85
C VAL A 507 5.18 -25.44 44.44
N SER A 508 4.95 -24.90 43.24
CA SER A 508 5.62 -23.67 42.80
C SER A 508 5.01 -22.47 43.52
N LYS A 509 5.85 -21.50 43.88
CA LYS A 509 5.45 -20.19 44.41
C LYS A 509 5.36 -19.17 43.27
N SER A 510 4.41 -18.23 43.32
CA SER A 510 4.28 -17.21 42.28
C SER A 510 5.47 -16.24 42.31
N THR A 511 5.95 -15.84 41.14
CA THR A 511 7.08 -14.89 41.03
C THR A 511 6.62 -13.46 41.27
N VAL A 512 5.44 -13.11 40.74
CA VAL A 512 4.82 -11.79 40.89
C VAL A 512 3.33 -11.98 41.15
N SER A 513 2.79 -11.23 42.11
CA SER A 513 1.36 -11.15 42.40
C SER A 513 0.87 -9.72 42.15
N LEU A 514 -0.17 -9.59 41.34
CA LEU A 514 -0.76 -8.32 40.91
C LEU A 514 -2.16 -8.21 41.49
N ASP A 515 -2.46 -7.13 42.20
CA ASP A 515 -3.80 -6.92 42.75
C ASP A 515 -4.69 -6.12 41.77
N HIS A 516 -5.80 -6.73 41.35
CA HIS A 516 -6.78 -6.11 40.48
C HIS A 516 -7.87 -5.38 41.29
N GLY A 517 -8.12 -5.74 42.55
CA GLY A 517 -9.15 -5.15 43.41
C GLY A 517 -10.60 -5.56 43.08
N ALA A 518 -10.80 -6.47 42.13
CA ALA A 518 -12.08 -7.07 41.79
C ALA A 518 -11.84 -8.52 41.32
N PRO A 519 -12.84 -9.42 41.37
CA PRO A 519 -12.66 -10.80 40.94
C PRO A 519 -12.28 -10.85 39.46
N VAL A 520 -11.20 -11.55 39.15
CA VAL A 520 -10.66 -11.62 37.79
C VAL A 520 -11.37 -12.72 37.02
N GLU A 521 -12.12 -12.33 35.98
CA GLU A 521 -12.82 -13.28 35.11
C GLU A 521 -11.88 -13.79 34.01
N THR A 522 -11.09 -12.91 33.38
CA THR A 522 -10.13 -13.32 32.35
C THR A 522 -8.81 -12.56 32.41
N CYS A 523 -7.74 -13.25 32.03
CA CYS A 523 -6.42 -12.68 31.83
C CYS A 523 -5.86 -13.08 30.46
N MET A 524 -5.04 -12.21 29.88
CA MET A 524 -4.40 -12.43 28.58
C MET A 524 -3.03 -11.76 28.56
N ILE A 525 -2.02 -12.45 28.03
CA ILE A 525 -0.72 -11.85 27.73
C ILE A 525 -0.70 -11.45 26.26
N MET A 526 -0.17 -10.27 25.98
CA MET A 526 -0.06 -9.74 24.62
C MET A 526 0.93 -10.57 23.77
N PRO A 527 0.76 -10.63 22.43
CA PRO A 527 1.66 -11.33 21.52
C PRO A 527 3.15 -10.93 21.64
N GLY A 528 3.42 -9.68 22.05
CA GLY A 528 4.79 -9.22 22.33
C GLY A 528 5.40 -9.76 23.62
N GLY A 529 4.62 -10.42 24.47
CA GLY A 529 5.07 -11.07 25.71
C GLY A 529 5.42 -10.13 26.88
N SER A 530 5.39 -8.81 26.69
CA SER A 530 5.71 -7.82 27.72
C SER A 530 4.50 -7.36 28.54
N LEU A 531 3.33 -7.29 27.91
CA LEU A 531 2.12 -6.74 28.54
C LEU A 531 1.14 -7.85 28.95
N LEU A 532 0.58 -7.70 30.14
CA LEU A 532 -0.52 -8.53 30.65
C LEU A 532 -1.79 -7.69 30.79
N LEU A 533 -2.90 -8.23 30.31
CA LEU A 533 -4.23 -7.67 30.46
C LEU A 533 -5.00 -8.50 31.48
N SER A 534 -5.59 -7.83 32.47
CA SER A 534 -6.54 -8.44 33.40
C SER A 534 -7.90 -7.77 33.27
N ALA A 535 -8.95 -8.57 33.11
CA ALA A 535 -10.34 -8.15 33.20
C ALA A 535 -10.93 -8.65 34.50
N GLY A 536 -11.41 -7.71 35.31
CA GLY A 536 -12.10 -8.01 36.56
C GLY A 536 -13.10 -6.90 36.88
N GLY A 537 -14.30 -7.32 37.29
CA GLY A 537 -15.45 -6.42 37.33
C GLY A 537 -15.69 -5.76 35.96
N SER A 538 -15.95 -4.45 35.96
CA SER A 538 -16.18 -3.64 34.75
C SER A 538 -14.89 -3.05 34.14
N THR A 539 -13.73 -3.32 34.75
CA THR A 539 -12.47 -2.65 34.42
C THR A 539 -11.47 -3.61 33.78
N VAL A 540 -10.73 -3.10 32.80
CA VAL A 540 -9.55 -3.76 32.25
C VAL A 540 -8.32 -3.01 32.73
N LYS A 541 -7.35 -3.75 33.28
CA LYS A 541 -6.04 -3.23 33.69
C LYS A 541 -4.95 -3.80 32.80
N VAL A 542 -4.03 -2.93 32.40
CA VAL A 542 -2.85 -3.25 31.59
C VAL A 542 -1.63 -3.18 32.50
N TRP A 543 -0.90 -4.29 32.59
CA TRP A 543 0.26 -4.48 33.43
C TRP A 543 1.50 -4.70 32.58
N ASP A 544 2.63 -4.13 32.98
CA ASP A 544 3.93 -4.43 32.41
C ASP A 544 4.60 -5.56 33.21
N ILE A 545 4.82 -6.70 32.54
CA ILE A 545 5.43 -7.89 33.12
C ILE A 545 6.94 -7.67 33.35
N LEU A 546 7.62 -6.96 32.44
CA LEU A 546 9.07 -6.76 32.51
C LEU A 546 9.45 -5.82 33.65
N SER A 547 8.62 -4.82 33.92
CA SER A 547 8.79 -3.89 35.05
C SER A 547 8.28 -4.47 36.38
N GLY A 548 8.16 -5.80 36.50
CA GLY A 548 7.77 -6.45 37.75
C GLY A 548 6.31 -6.26 38.13
N GLY A 549 5.41 -6.01 37.17
CA GLY A 549 3.98 -5.88 37.45
C GLY A 549 3.46 -4.46 37.60
N ARG A 550 4.12 -3.46 37.02
CA ARG A 550 3.65 -2.07 37.08
C ARG A 550 2.34 -1.92 36.32
N LEU A 551 1.34 -1.28 36.94
CA LEU A 551 0.12 -0.85 36.25
C LEU A 551 0.46 0.28 35.27
N LEU A 552 0.20 0.08 33.98
CA LEU A 552 0.35 1.12 32.95
C LEU A 552 -0.93 1.91 32.76
N HIS A 553 -2.04 1.20 32.59
CA HIS A 553 -3.32 1.81 32.26
C HIS A 553 -4.48 1.03 32.86
N SER A 554 -5.52 1.74 33.28
CA SER A 554 -6.78 1.17 33.75
C SER A 554 -7.92 1.91 33.07
N PHE A 555 -8.79 1.18 32.38
CA PHE A 555 -9.95 1.78 31.73
C PHE A 555 -11.21 0.98 32.04
N SER A 556 -12.31 1.73 32.14
CA SER A 556 -13.66 1.20 32.33
C SER A 556 -14.54 1.77 31.26
N SER A 557 -15.32 0.91 30.61
CA SER A 557 -16.37 1.37 29.71
C SER A 557 -17.61 0.49 29.75
N HIS A 558 -17.53 -0.69 30.37
CA HIS A 558 -18.68 -1.56 30.57
C HIS A 558 -19.39 -1.21 31.87
N GLN A 559 -20.67 -1.55 31.95
CA GLN A 559 -21.48 -1.32 33.14
C GLN A 559 -21.44 -2.55 34.06
N LYS A 560 -21.53 -3.75 33.49
CA LYS A 560 -21.38 -5.05 34.18
C LYS A 560 -19.99 -5.65 33.96
N THR A 561 -19.81 -6.86 34.48
CA THR A 561 -18.54 -7.58 34.44
C THR A 561 -18.13 -8.00 33.03
N ILE A 562 -16.82 -7.96 32.79
CA ILE A 562 -16.18 -8.34 31.54
C ILE A 562 -15.82 -9.83 31.60
N THR A 563 -16.54 -10.62 30.80
CA THR A 563 -16.45 -12.08 30.80
C THR A 563 -15.34 -12.62 29.93
N SER A 564 -14.94 -11.87 28.90
CA SER A 564 -13.94 -12.33 27.96
C SER A 564 -13.11 -11.19 27.41
N LEU A 565 -11.84 -11.48 27.18
CA LEU A 565 -10.87 -10.63 26.49
C LEU A 565 -10.30 -11.41 25.31
N GLY A 566 -9.94 -10.67 24.26
CA GLY A 566 -9.48 -11.25 23.00
C GLY A 566 -8.83 -10.20 22.13
N LEU A 567 -7.99 -10.64 21.22
CA LEU A 567 -7.35 -9.77 20.24
C LEU A 567 -7.99 -9.97 18.87
N ASP A 568 -7.84 -8.96 18.03
CA ASP A 568 -8.07 -9.12 16.60
C ASP A 568 -7.01 -10.05 16.01
N GLY A 569 -7.28 -10.68 14.86
CA GLY A 569 -6.35 -11.63 14.22
C GLY A 569 -5.02 -11.01 13.78
N THR A 570 -4.95 -9.68 13.64
CA THR A 570 -3.72 -8.92 13.39
C THR A 570 -2.98 -8.51 14.67
N GLY A 571 -3.58 -8.68 15.84
CA GLY A 571 -2.99 -8.29 17.13
C GLY A 571 -2.88 -6.78 17.35
N THR A 572 -3.60 -5.96 16.57
CA THR A 572 -3.56 -4.49 16.66
C THR A 572 -4.66 -3.90 17.54
N ARG A 573 -5.72 -4.65 17.80
CA ARG A 573 -6.90 -4.18 18.52
C ARG A 573 -7.26 -5.14 19.64
N LEU A 574 -7.73 -4.57 20.74
CA LEU A 574 -8.25 -5.29 21.89
C LEU A 574 -9.77 -5.36 21.82
N MET A 575 -10.32 -6.53 22.11
CA MET A 575 -11.74 -6.80 22.17
C MET A 575 -12.10 -7.17 23.60
N SER A 576 -13.22 -6.67 24.08
CA SER A 576 -13.77 -7.01 25.40
C SER A 576 -15.25 -7.36 25.25
N GLY A 577 -15.65 -8.48 25.84
CA GLY A 577 -17.04 -8.92 25.89
C GLY A 577 -17.54 -8.84 27.34
N SER A 578 -18.70 -8.23 27.52
CA SER A 578 -19.31 -8.08 28.85
C SER A 578 -20.69 -8.72 28.94
N LEU A 579 -21.10 -8.96 30.19
CA LEU A 579 -22.43 -9.44 30.53
C LEU A 579 -23.54 -8.44 30.18
N ASP A 580 -23.20 -7.19 29.83
CA ASP A 580 -24.16 -6.20 29.30
C ASP A 580 -24.67 -6.53 27.89
N GLY A 581 -24.08 -7.52 27.24
CA GLY A 581 -24.33 -7.83 25.84
C GLY A 581 -23.55 -6.92 24.90
N HIS A 582 -22.56 -6.19 25.43
CA HIS A 582 -21.69 -5.33 24.63
C HIS A 582 -20.35 -6.02 24.35
N LEU A 583 -19.95 -5.98 23.09
CA LEU A 583 -18.58 -6.30 22.68
C LEU A 583 -17.91 -5.01 22.21
N LYS A 584 -16.97 -4.51 23.00
CA LYS A 584 -16.26 -3.25 22.74
C LYS A 584 -14.86 -3.49 22.22
N ILE A 585 -14.44 -2.65 21.27
CA ILE A 585 -13.19 -2.75 20.54
C ILE A 585 -12.35 -1.51 20.84
N TYR A 586 -11.13 -1.71 21.30
CA TYR A 586 -10.16 -0.66 21.61
C TYR A 586 -8.96 -0.73 20.67
N ASP A 587 -8.39 0.42 20.38
CA ASP A 587 -7.04 0.47 19.80
C ASP A 587 -6.01 0.19 20.91
N LEU A 588 -5.00 -0.63 20.62
CA LEU A 588 -3.98 -0.99 21.61
C LEU A 588 -3.01 0.16 21.92
N LYS A 589 -2.91 1.16 21.04
CA LYS A 589 -1.99 2.28 21.23
C LYS A 589 -2.51 3.30 22.24
N THR A 590 -3.79 3.68 22.11
CA THR A 590 -4.42 4.70 22.94
C THR A 590 -5.36 4.13 23.99
N TYR A 591 -5.76 2.86 23.87
CA TYR A 591 -6.83 2.23 24.67
C TYR A 591 -8.20 2.92 24.56
N GLU A 592 -8.38 3.78 23.55
CA GLU A 592 -9.66 4.42 23.28
C GLU A 592 -10.65 3.49 22.61
N LEU A 593 -11.94 3.72 22.86
CA LEU A 593 -13.01 2.95 22.25
C LEU A 593 -13.17 3.32 20.77
N SER A 594 -12.91 2.36 19.88
CA SER A 594 -13.09 2.52 18.44
C SER A 594 -14.51 2.19 17.98
N HIS A 595 -15.06 1.06 18.45
CA HIS A 595 -16.34 0.53 18.00
C HIS A 595 -16.95 -0.40 19.06
N GLY A 596 -18.26 -0.61 18.99
CA GLY A 596 -18.97 -1.57 19.83
C GLY A 596 -20.06 -2.32 19.08
N PHE A 597 -20.22 -3.61 19.38
CA PHE A 597 -21.37 -4.41 18.98
C PHE A 597 -22.29 -4.61 20.17
N LYS A 598 -23.60 -4.51 19.94
CA LYS A 598 -24.63 -4.85 20.91
C LYS A 598 -25.30 -6.16 20.50
N TYR A 599 -25.43 -7.06 21.46
CA TYR A 599 -26.15 -8.33 21.37
C TYR A 599 -27.40 -8.27 22.25
N LYS A 600 -28.35 -9.17 21.99
CA LYS A 600 -29.64 -9.21 22.72
C LYS A 600 -29.46 -9.66 24.17
N SER A 601 -28.51 -10.57 24.40
CA SER A 601 -28.18 -11.14 25.72
C SER A 601 -26.70 -10.93 26.02
N GLY A 602 -26.31 -11.16 27.29
CA GLY A 602 -24.94 -11.03 27.77
C GLY A 602 -23.99 -11.91 26.97
N VAL A 603 -22.81 -11.37 26.63
CA VAL A 603 -21.76 -12.13 25.94
C VAL A 603 -20.96 -12.86 27.01
N LEU A 604 -20.76 -14.16 26.88
CA LEU A 604 -19.91 -14.97 27.77
C LEU A 604 -18.52 -15.14 27.16
N ALA A 605 -18.46 -15.57 25.91
CA ALA A 605 -17.21 -15.76 25.18
C ALA A 605 -17.32 -15.19 23.77
N PHE A 606 -16.19 -14.78 23.21
CA PHE A 606 -16.10 -14.44 21.80
C PHE A 606 -14.78 -14.94 21.22
N GLY A 607 -14.73 -15.07 19.90
CA GLY A 607 -13.53 -15.47 19.17
C GLY A 607 -13.47 -14.78 17.81
N MET A 608 -12.29 -14.35 17.40
CA MET A 608 -12.05 -13.77 16.08
C MET A 608 -11.21 -14.73 15.25
N SER A 609 -11.55 -14.90 13.98
CA SER A 609 -10.69 -15.62 13.03
C SER A 609 -9.34 -14.90 12.86
N PRO A 610 -8.20 -15.60 12.80
CA PRO A 610 -6.89 -14.98 12.54
C PRO A 610 -6.81 -14.10 11.27
N THR A 611 -7.72 -14.33 10.32
CA THR A 611 -7.85 -13.55 9.07
C THR A 611 -8.81 -12.36 9.17
N ASN A 612 -9.40 -12.11 10.34
CA ASN A 612 -10.42 -11.09 10.60
C ASN A 612 -11.66 -11.23 9.69
N GLY A 613 -11.98 -12.46 9.24
CA GLY A 613 -13.11 -12.74 8.37
C GLY A 613 -14.40 -13.05 9.12
N HIS A 614 -14.30 -13.61 10.33
CA HIS A 614 -15.43 -14.08 11.13
C HIS A 614 -15.23 -13.68 12.58
N LEU A 615 -16.26 -13.06 13.16
CA LEU A 615 -16.37 -12.76 14.58
C LEU A 615 -17.48 -13.63 15.17
N PHE A 616 -17.12 -14.41 16.19
CA PHE A 616 -18.01 -15.29 16.93
C PHE A 616 -18.27 -14.65 18.28
N ALA A 617 -19.53 -14.54 18.70
CA ALA A 617 -19.89 -14.18 20.06
C ALA A 617 -20.95 -15.14 20.58
N GLY A 618 -20.63 -15.81 21.69
CA GLY A 618 -21.50 -16.71 22.43
C GLY A 618 -22.21 -15.96 23.54
N THR A 619 -23.52 -16.14 23.61
CA THR A 619 -24.36 -15.49 24.62
C THR A 619 -24.74 -16.44 25.74
N VAL A 620 -25.23 -15.87 26.86
CA VAL A 620 -25.77 -16.63 28.00
C VAL A 620 -26.96 -17.49 27.60
N ASP A 621 -27.81 -17.02 26.68
CA ASP A 621 -29.02 -17.74 26.24
C ASP A 621 -28.71 -18.99 25.38
N GLY A 622 -27.43 -19.26 25.13
CA GLY A 622 -26.98 -20.34 24.24
C GLY A 622 -27.06 -19.99 22.76
N ILE A 623 -27.24 -18.72 22.40
CA ILE A 623 -27.17 -18.28 21.02
C ILE A 623 -25.72 -17.99 20.66
N LEU A 624 -25.21 -18.65 19.62
CA LEU A 624 -23.97 -18.30 18.96
C LEU A 624 -24.27 -17.33 17.83
N SER A 625 -23.76 -16.11 17.93
CA SER A 625 -23.83 -15.12 16.87
C SER A 625 -22.53 -15.11 16.05
N VAL A 626 -22.67 -15.26 14.73
CA VAL A 626 -21.54 -15.27 13.79
C VAL A 626 -21.67 -14.08 12.85
N ARG A 627 -20.76 -13.12 12.95
CA ARG A 627 -20.67 -11.98 12.03
C ARG A 627 -19.59 -12.26 10.98
N ARG A 628 -19.92 -12.03 9.71
CA ARG A 628 -19.02 -12.31 8.57
C ARG A 628 -18.60 -11.03 7.87
N ARG A 629 -17.34 -10.97 7.48
CA ARG A 629 -16.77 -9.96 6.61
C ARG A 629 -16.22 -10.62 5.35
N THR A 630 -16.62 -10.13 4.18
CA THR A 630 -16.04 -10.58 2.91
C THR A 630 -14.64 -9.97 2.74
N LEU A 631 -13.61 -10.80 2.83
CA LEU A 631 -12.22 -10.37 2.61
C LEU A 631 -11.99 -10.06 1.13
N LYS A 632 -11.34 -8.94 0.83
CA LYS A 632 -10.88 -8.65 -0.53
C LYS A 632 -9.76 -9.62 -0.92
N ARG A 633 -9.70 -10.01 -2.19
CA ARG A 633 -8.70 -10.95 -2.72
C ARG A 633 -7.24 -10.48 -2.48
N ALA A 634 -7.01 -9.17 -2.37
CA ALA A 634 -5.71 -8.59 -2.03
C ALA A 634 -5.29 -8.90 -0.57
N GLU A 635 -6.18 -8.69 0.40
CA GLU A 635 -5.93 -9.00 1.82
C GLU A 635 -5.70 -10.50 2.02
N GLN A 636 -6.48 -11.35 1.33
CA GLN A 636 -6.27 -12.81 1.34
C GLN A 636 -4.88 -13.23 0.82
N ASN A 637 -4.33 -12.48 -0.14
CA ASN A 637 -3.00 -12.75 -0.67
C ASN A 637 -1.91 -12.31 0.31
N GLU A 638 -2.10 -11.19 1.02
CA GLU A 638 -1.15 -10.69 2.02
C GLU A 638 -0.99 -11.66 3.20
N PHE A 639 -2.10 -12.23 3.69
CA PHE A 639 -2.08 -13.28 4.70
C PHE A 639 -1.38 -14.55 4.20
N LYS A 640 -1.61 -14.95 2.94
CA LYS A 640 -0.90 -16.09 2.34
C LYS A 640 0.59 -15.83 2.18
N THR A 641 1.02 -14.59 1.89
CA THR A 641 2.44 -14.24 1.82
C THR A 641 3.10 -14.21 3.20
N ARG A 642 2.40 -13.82 4.28
CA ARG A 642 2.94 -13.91 5.65
C ARG A 642 3.16 -15.35 6.12
N GLN A 643 2.37 -16.30 5.63
CA GLN A 643 2.52 -17.73 5.94
C GLN A 643 3.49 -18.46 5.01
N ALA A 644 3.88 -17.85 3.89
CA ALA A 644 4.72 -18.49 2.88
C ALA A 644 6.19 -18.08 3.05
N ILE A 645 6.85 -18.60 4.08
CA ILE A 645 8.31 -18.67 4.14
C ILE A 645 8.73 -20.15 4.22
N ILE A 646 9.47 -20.55 3.18
CA ILE A 646 10.19 -21.80 2.87
C ILE A 646 9.37 -23.03 2.41
N ARG A 647 9.48 -23.31 1.11
CA ARG A 647 10.08 -24.55 0.56
C ARG A 647 10.59 -24.29 -0.85
N GLY A 648 11.88 -24.57 -1.07
CA GLY A 648 12.52 -24.57 -2.38
C GLY A 648 12.15 -25.81 -3.19
N GLY A 649 12.47 -25.78 -4.48
CA GLY A 649 12.35 -26.91 -5.39
C GLY A 649 11.92 -26.49 -6.78
N SER A 650 12.86 -26.59 -7.72
CA SER A 650 12.73 -26.34 -9.16
C SER A 650 11.56 -27.11 -9.79
N TYR A 651 10.41 -26.47 -9.98
CA TYR A 651 9.33 -27.00 -10.84
C TYR A 651 8.32 -25.93 -11.30
N LYS A 652 8.79 -24.76 -11.77
CA LYS A 652 7.88 -23.67 -12.21
C LYS A 652 8.08 -23.16 -13.63
N TYR A 653 8.97 -23.77 -14.42
CA TYR A 653 9.31 -23.21 -15.72
C TYR A 653 8.29 -23.51 -16.84
N PHE A 654 7.40 -24.51 -16.68
CA PHE A 654 6.61 -25.04 -17.81
C PHE A 654 5.10 -24.74 -17.84
N LEU A 655 4.56 -23.89 -16.96
CA LEU A 655 3.12 -23.56 -16.97
C LEU A 655 2.85 -22.04 -16.82
N ARG A 656 3.14 -21.24 -17.85
CA ARG A 656 2.57 -19.88 -17.96
C ARG A 656 1.12 -19.96 -18.44
N GLY A 657 0.22 -20.38 -17.55
CA GLY A 657 -1.24 -20.25 -17.72
C GLY A 657 -1.75 -18.87 -17.29
N LYS A 658 -3.04 -18.60 -17.53
CA LYS A 658 -3.79 -17.35 -17.16
C LYS A 658 -3.62 -16.86 -15.71
N ASN A 659 -3.01 -17.65 -14.83
CA ASN A 659 -2.79 -17.37 -13.41
C ASN A 659 -1.32 -17.11 -13.04
N ALA A 660 -0.44 -16.86 -14.03
CA ALA A 660 0.97 -16.52 -13.78
C ALA A 660 1.08 -15.25 -12.93
N LYS A 661 1.81 -15.33 -11.81
CA LYS A 661 2.12 -14.16 -10.97
C LYS A 661 3.32 -13.42 -11.58
N PRO A 662 3.26 -12.08 -11.68
CA PRO A 662 4.39 -11.29 -12.16
C PRO A 662 5.59 -11.46 -11.23
N ALA A 663 6.79 -11.49 -11.81
CA ALA A 663 8.04 -11.43 -11.07
C ALA A 663 8.22 -10.03 -10.45
N ALA A 664 9.04 -9.91 -9.42
CA ALA A 664 9.29 -8.61 -8.77
C ALA A 664 9.93 -7.56 -9.71
N ALA A 665 10.50 -8.00 -10.84
CA ALA A 665 11.06 -7.16 -11.89
C ALA A 665 10.08 -6.86 -13.05
N ASP A 666 8.87 -7.42 -13.05
CA ASP A 666 7.90 -7.17 -14.12
C ASP A 666 7.20 -5.82 -13.90
N PHE A 667 7.31 -4.91 -14.87
CA PHE A 667 6.60 -3.63 -14.86
C PHE A 667 5.08 -3.86 -14.98
N MET A 668 4.33 -3.40 -13.97
CA MET A 668 2.86 -3.41 -14.00
C MET A 668 2.37 -2.31 -14.93
N VAL A 669 2.01 -2.67 -16.17
CA VAL A 669 1.28 -1.76 -17.07
C VAL A 669 -0.11 -1.54 -16.49
N THR A 670 -0.34 -0.40 -15.82
CA THR A 670 -1.67 -0.02 -15.36
C THR A 670 -2.53 0.25 -16.58
N THR A 671 -3.36 -0.73 -16.98
CA THR A 671 -4.42 -0.46 -17.96
C THR A 671 -5.32 0.59 -17.37
N THR A 672 -5.26 1.82 -17.87
CA THR A 672 -6.17 2.89 -17.46
C THR A 672 -7.57 2.51 -17.95
N ARG A 673 -8.35 1.86 -17.08
CA ARG A 673 -9.76 1.60 -17.39
C ARG A 673 -10.43 2.95 -17.60
N HIS A 674 -10.83 3.26 -18.83
CA HIS A 674 -11.65 4.44 -19.11
C HIS A 674 -12.93 4.33 -18.28
N LYS A 675 -13.03 5.12 -17.20
CA LYS A 675 -14.21 5.14 -16.33
C LYS A 675 -15.43 5.49 -17.18
N ARG A 676 -16.47 4.64 -17.17
CA ARG A 676 -17.72 4.85 -17.91
C ARG A 676 -18.31 6.23 -17.57
N ILE A 677 -18.62 7.01 -18.60
CA ILE A 677 -19.24 8.34 -18.45
C ILE A 677 -20.73 8.16 -18.15
N GLN A 678 -21.21 8.83 -17.09
CA GLN A 678 -22.61 8.79 -16.65
C GLN A 678 -23.53 9.48 -17.66
N PRO A 679 -24.84 9.18 -17.69
CA PRO A 679 -25.77 9.77 -18.66
C PRO A 679 -25.75 11.32 -18.60
N TYR A 680 -25.90 11.91 -17.42
CA TYR A 680 -25.92 13.37 -17.24
C TYR A 680 -24.62 14.06 -17.70
N ASP A 681 -23.46 13.40 -17.53
CA ASP A 681 -22.18 13.87 -18.05
C ASP A 681 -22.14 13.83 -19.60
N ARG A 682 -22.80 12.85 -20.23
CA ARG A 682 -22.92 12.80 -21.70
C ARG A 682 -23.80 13.94 -22.21
N ALA A 683 -24.86 14.29 -21.49
CA ALA A 683 -25.73 15.41 -21.82
C ALA A 683 -25.01 16.76 -21.65
N LEU A 684 -24.24 16.94 -20.56
CA LEU A 684 -23.35 18.09 -20.38
C LEU A 684 -22.32 18.22 -21.50
N ARG A 685 -21.71 17.10 -21.92
CA ARG A 685 -20.75 17.08 -23.04
C ARG A 685 -21.39 17.50 -24.38
N LYS A 686 -22.70 17.30 -24.53
CA LYS A 686 -23.48 17.74 -25.70
C LYS A 686 -24.05 19.16 -25.54
N PHE A 687 -23.75 19.87 -24.45
CA PHE A 687 -24.33 21.16 -24.09
C PHE A 687 -25.86 21.15 -23.96
N ASP A 688 -26.46 19.99 -23.68
CA ASP A 688 -27.90 19.84 -23.47
C ASP A 688 -28.25 19.90 -21.98
N TYR A 689 -28.45 21.11 -21.47
CA TYR A 689 -28.66 21.37 -20.04
C TYR A 689 -30.01 20.89 -19.50
N LYS A 690 -31.09 20.91 -20.30
CA LYS A 690 -32.42 20.44 -19.87
C LYS A 690 -32.38 18.93 -19.61
N LYS A 691 -31.81 18.16 -20.54
CA LYS A 691 -31.65 16.71 -20.37
C LYS A 691 -30.67 16.36 -19.26
N ALA A 692 -29.56 17.09 -19.15
CA ALA A 692 -28.58 16.83 -18.10
C ALA A 692 -29.17 17.00 -16.69
N LEU A 693 -30.00 18.02 -16.48
CA LEU A 693 -30.67 18.25 -15.19
C LEU A 693 -31.73 17.18 -14.91
N ASN A 694 -32.48 16.72 -15.91
CA ASN A 694 -33.47 15.65 -15.73
C ASN A 694 -32.82 14.31 -15.39
N GLU A 695 -31.77 13.92 -16.11
CA GLU A 695 -30.99 12.70 -15.83
C GLU A 695 -30.32 12.75 -14.45
N ALA A 696 -29.99 13.95 -13.95
CA ALA A 696 -29.49 14.13 -12.59
C ALA A 696 -30.59 13.96 -11.54
N LEU A 697 -31.77 14.55 -11.76
CA LEU A 697 -32.94 14.43 -10.87
C LEU A 697 -33.41 12.96 -10.77
N ASP A 698 -33.32 12.19 -11.85
CA ASP A 698 -33.66 10.77 -11.87
C ASP A 698 -32.77 9.92 -10.94
N THR A 699 -31.53 10.35 -10.68
CA THR A 699 -30.65 9.63 -9.73
C THR A 699 -31.14 9.72 -8.28
N ARG A 700 -32.05 10.66 -7.96
CA ARG A 700 -32.60 10.97 -6.62
C ARG A 700 -31.54 11.25 -5.53
N SER A 701 -30.28 11.38 -5.92
CA SER A 701 -29.18 11.58 -4.99
C SER A 701 -28.89 13.09 -4.84
N PRO A 702 -28.97 13.64 -3.62
CA PRO A 702 -28.91 15.09 -3.42
C PRO A 702 -27.54 15.68 -3.80
N VAL A 703 -26.46 14.94 -3.52
CA VAL A 703 -25.10 15.38 -3.84
C VAL A 703 -24.91 15.57 -5.35
N ILE A 704 -25.42 14.66 -6.18
CA ILE A 704 -25.30 14.74 -7.65
C ILE A 704 -26.14 15.89 -8.18
N VAL A 705 -27.39 16.03 -7.73
CA VAL A 705 -28.28 17.12 -8.19
C VAL A 705 -27.73 18.49 -7.81
N ALA A 706 -27.25 18.65 -6.57
CA ALA A 706 -26.65 19.91 -6.12
C ALA A 706 -25.39 20.27 -6.90
N SER A 707 -24.50 19.30 -7.15
CA SER A 707 -23.30 19.53 -7.96
C SER A 707 -23.63 19.83 -9.43
N MET A 708 -24.70 19.22 -9.98
CA MET A 708 -25.21 19.55 -11.31
C MET A 708 -25.76 20.98 -11.39
N LEU A 709 -26.55 21.42 -10.40
CA LEU A 709 -27.07 22.79 -10.36
C LEU A 709 -25.94 23.82 -10.21
N GLU A 710 -24.89 23.49 -9.46
CA GLU A 710 -23.70 24.35 -9.32
C GLU A 710 -22.90 24.44 -10.62
N GLU A 711 -22.63 23.31 -11.29
CA GLU A 711 -21.98 23.30 -12.60
C GLU A 711 -22.79 24.07 -13.66
N LEU A 712 -24.12 23.95 -13.62
CA LEU A 712 -25.01 24.73 -14.48
C LEU A 712 -24.96 26.23 -14.17
N ARG A 713 -24.83 26.61 -12.90
CA ARG A 713 -24.61 28.01 -12.48
C ARG A 713 -23.27 28.53 -12.99
N LEU A 714 -22.18 27.76 -12.81
CA LEU A 714 -20.83 28.12 -13.27
C LEU A 714 -20.75 28.29 -14.79
N ARG A 715 -21.48 27.45 -15.54
CA ARG A 715 -21.55 27.52 -17.01
C ARG A 715 -22.57 28.55 -17.53
N VAL A 716 -23.22 29.29 -16.64
CA VAL A 716 -24.31 30.24 -16.96
C VAL A 716 -25.47 29.55 -17.72
N GLY A 717 -25.57 28.22 -17.60
CA GLY A 717 -26.57 27.38 -18.25
C GLY A 717 -27.84 27.18 -17.42
N LEU A 718 -27.86 27.63 -16.16
CA LEU A 718 -28.94 27.37 -15.21
C LEU A 718 -30.31 27.91 -15.69
N LYS A 719 -30.39 29.18 -16.10
CA LYS A 719 -31.64 29.76 -16.63
C LYS A 719 -32.14 29.00 -17.87
N ARG A 720 -31.22 28.54 -18.73
CA ARG A 720 -31.54 27.75 -19.92
C ARG A 720 -32.01 26.33 -19.58
N ALA A 721 -31.52 25.75 -18.49
CA ALA A 721 -31.95 24.43 -18.02
C ALA A 721 -33.35 24.48 -17.38
N LEU A 722 -33.68 25.59 -16.70
CA LEU A 722 -34.93 25.81 -15.98
C LEU A 722 -36.04 26.39 -16.85
N GLY A 723 -35.70 27.13 -17.92
CA GLY A 723 -36.67 27.74 -18.82
C GLY A 723 -37.38 26.73 -19.72
N GLY A 724 -38.65 27.01 -20.04
CA GLY A 724 -39.43 26.21 -20.99
C GLY A 724 -39.64 24.75 -20.56
N ARG A 725 -39.86 24.51 -19.26
CA ARG A 725 -40.23 23.20 -18.73
C ARG A 725 -41.75 23.02 -18.76
N ASP A 726 -42.11 21.78 -19.02
CA ASP A 726 -43.47 21.26 -18.99
C ASP A 726 -43.79 20.81 -17.57
N GLU A 727 -45.08 20.67 -17.23
CA GLU A 727 -45.56 20.35 -15.88
C GLU A 727 -44.88 19.10 -15.30
N GLU A 728 -44.82 18.01 -16.08
CA GLU A 728 -44.17 16.74 -15.69
C GLU A 728 -42.68 16.89 -15.36
N SER A 729 -41.97 17.80 -16.05
CA SER A 729 -40.54 18.01 -15.84
C SER A 729 -40.21 19.01 -14.73
N LEU A 730 -41.21 19.80 -14.32
CA LEU A 730 -41.09 20.77 -13.23
C LEU A 730 -41.37 20.12 -11.87
N GLU A 731 -42.28 19.16 -11.80
CA GLU A 731 -42.65 18.45 -10.56
C GLU A 731 -41.43 17.83 -9.83
N PRO A 732 -40.56 17.02 -10.46
CA PRO A 732 -39.40 16.44 -9.78
C PRO A 732 -38.43 17.49 -9.24
N LEU A 733 -38.34 18.63 -9.91
CA LEU A 733 -37.49 19.74 -9.49
C LEU A 733 -38.07 20.46 -8.28
N LEU A 734 -39.37 20.77 -8.28
CA LEU A 734 -40.04 21.37 -7.13
C LEU A 734 -40.06 20.43 -5.93
N ALA A 735 -40.33 19.14 -6.14
CA ALA A 735 -40.25 18.13 -5.09
C ALA A 735 -38.84 18.02 -4.48
N PHE A 736 -37.80 18.13 -5.31
CA PHE A 736 -36.42 18.19 -4.84
C PHE A 736 -36.15 19.45 -4.01
N LEU A 737 -36.60 20.63 -4.45
CA LEU A 737 -36.45 21.88 -3.71
C LEU A 737 -37.16 21.80 -2.35
N ILE A 738 -38.43 21.39 -2.32
CA ILE A 738 -39.22 21.25 -1.08
C ILE A 738 -38.52 20.35 -0.07
N LYS A 739 -37.89 19.26 -0.53
CA LYS A 739 -37.23 18.29 0.35
C LYS A 739 -35.89 18.77 0.91
N TYR A 740 -35.12 19.55 0.15
CA TYR A 740 -33.72 19.85 0.49
C TYR A 740 -33.44 21.33 0.78
N VAL A 741 -34.43 22.22 0.65
CA VAL A 741 -34.30 23.64 1.08
C VAL A 741 -34.00 23.74 2.58
N THR A 742 -34.47 22.76 3.37
CA THR A 742 -34.26 22.67 4.81
C THR A 742 -32.84 22.23 5.21
N ASP A 743 -32.11 21.61 4.28
CA ASP A 743 -30.76 21.13 4.57
C ASP A 743 -29.75 22.29 4.48
N PRO A 744 -29.04 22.65 5.57
CA PRO A 744 -28.13 23.79 5.58
C PRO A 744 -26.95 23.61 4.61
N LYS A 745 -26.62 22.36 4.25
CA LYS A 745 -25.58 22.02 3.27
C LYS A 745 -25.89 22.59 1.88
N TYR A 746 -27.16 22.59 1.48
CA TYR A 746 -27.60 22.94 0.13
C TYR A 746 -28.38 24.25 0.08
N ALA A 747 -28.87 24.75 1.22
CA ALA A 747 -29.75 25.91 1.35
C ALA A 747 -29.31 27.09 0.48
N LEU A 748 -28.04 27.54 0.57
CA LEU A 748 -27.55 28.69 -0.20
C LEU A 748 -27.66 28.54 -1.72
N LEU A 749 -27.47 27.32 -2.23
CA LEU A 749 -27.60 27.04 -3.65
C LEU A 749 -29.06 26.92 -4.05
N LEU A 750 -29.86 26.20 -3.25
CA LEU A 750 -31.25 25.92 -3.57
C LEU A 750 -32.13 27.16 -3.42
N THR A 751 -31.85 28.07 -2.49
CA THR A 751 -32.56 29.36 -2.41
C THR A 751 -32.38 30.17 -3.69
N HIS A 752 -31.18 30.20 -4.26
CA HIS A 752 -30.94 30.86 -5.53
C HIS A 752 -31.66 30.18 -6.72
N VAL A 753 -31.75 28.86 -6.71
CA VAL A 753 -32.54 28.12 -7.71
C VAL A 753 -34.03 28.40 -7.53
N CYS A 754 -34.54 28.41 -6.29
CA CYS A 754 -35.92 28.78 -5.96
C CYS A 754 -36.27 30.18 -6.47
N THR A 755 -35.40 31.18 -6.25
CA THR A 755 -35.64 32.53 -6.76
C THR A 755 -35.79 32.54 -8.28
N ILE A 756 -34.93 31.82 -9.01
CA ILE A 756 -34.99 31.77 -10.47
C ILE A 756 -36.25 31.02 -10.94
N VAL A 757 -36.67 29.96 -10.25
CA VAL A 757 -37.88 29.21 -10.57
C VAL A 757 -39.12 30.08 -10.33
N CYS A 758 -39.19 30.81 -9.22
CA CYS A 758 -40.27 31.76 -8.95
C CYS A 758 -40.34 32.84 -10.03
N ASP A 759 -39.21 33.45 -10.40
CA ASP A 759 -39.18 34.49 -11.46
C ASP A 759 -39.65 33.97 -12.82
N LEU A 760 -39.26 32.76 -13.21
CA LEU A 760 -39.59 32.19 -14.52
C LEU A 760 -41.04 31.70 -14.63
N TYR A 761 -41.59 31.16 -13.53
CA TYR A 761 -42.91 30.54 -13.53
C TYR A 761 -43.99 31.42 -12.88
N ALA A 762 -43.64 32.59 -12.32
CA ALA A 762 -44.58 33.59 -11.80
C ALA A 762 -45.79 33.86 -12.72
N PRO A 763 -45.61 34.08 -14.05
CA PRO A 763 -46.74 34.36 -14.95
C PRO A 763 -47.63 33.14 -15.24
N LYS A 764 -47.19 31.93 -14.88
CA LYS A 764 -47.86 30.65 -15.16
C LYS A 764 -48.56 30.06 -13.94
N LEU A 765 -48.45 30.67 -12.76
CA LEU A 765 -49.29 30.30 -11.62
C LEU A 765 -50.77 30.47 -11.98
N SER A 766 -51.64 29.62 -11.44
CA SER A 766 -53.08 29.48 -11.76
C SER A 766 -53.45 28.63 -12.99
N GLN A 767 -52.47 28.19 -13.81
CA GLN A 767 -52.78 27.31 -14.95
C GLN A 767 -52.97 25.84 -14.54
N SER A 768 -52.27 25.40 -13.50
CA SER A 768 -52.21 23.99 -13.08
C SER A 768 -52.28 23.88 -11.56
N MET A 769 -53.29 23.17 -11.07
CA MET A 769 -53.55 23.01 -9.63
C MET A 769 -52.43 22.22 -8.91
N LEU A 770 -51.74 21.32 -9.60
CA LEU A 770 -50.65 20.51 -9.03
C LEU A 770 -49.42 21.35 -8.70
N ILE A 771 -48.97 22.19 -9.66
CA ILE A 771 -47.82 23.08 -9.45
C ILE A 771 -48.12 24.13 -8.37
N ASP A 772 -49.32 24.70 -8.38
CA ASP A 772 -49.73 25.67 -7.35
C ASP A 772 -49.69 25.03 -5.95
N GLY A 773 -50.14 23.78 -5.81
CA GLY A 773 -50.03 23.01 -4.58
C GLY A 773 -48.58 22.76 -4.13
N LEU A 774 -47.64 22.58 -5.07
CA LEU A 774 -46.21 22.44 -4.75
C LEU A 774 -45.59 23.77 -4.31
N PHE A 775 -45.97 24.90 -4.91
CA PHE A 775 -45.51 26.21 -4.46
C PHE A 775 -46.02 26.57 -3.06
N ILE A 776 -47.26 26.20 -2.72
CA ILE A 776 -47.80 26.36 -1.36
C ILE A 776 -46.97 25.54 -0.36
N LYS A 777 -46.68 24.27 -0.67
CA LYS A 777 -45.82 23.41 0.17
C LYS A 777 -44.41 23.97 0.33
N LEU A 778 -43.85 24.55 -0.74
CA LEU A 778 -42.55 25.21 -0.69
C LEU A 778 -42.57 26.41 0.25
N LEU A 779 -43.63 27.23 0.20
CA LEU A 779 -43.83 28.36 1.09
C LEU A 779 -43.99 27.94 2.56
N GLU A 780 -44.77 26.87 2.82
CA GLU A 780 -44.88 26.28 4.15
C GLU A 780 -43.51 25.84 4.69
N LYS A 781 -42.71 25.14 3.88
CA LYS A 781 -41.35 24.72 4.26
C LYS A 781 -40.40 25.87 4.53
N LEU A 782 -40.48 26.94 3.74
CA LEU A 782 -39.69 28.16 4.00
C LEU A 782 -40.08 28.83 5.32
N ASN A 783 -41.36 28.83 5.67
CA ASN A 783 -41.83 29.38 6.94
C ASN A 783 -41.40 28.51 8.14
N GLU A 784 -41.36 27.20 7.98
CA GLU A 784 -40.78 26.27 8.97
C GLU A 784 -39.29 26.59 9.20
N GLU A 785 -38.51 26.70 8.12
CA GLU A 785 -37.08 27.05 8.20
C GLU A 785 -36.82 28.40 8.88
N LEU A 786 -37.63 29.42 8.57
CA LEU A 786 -37.52 30.72 9.23
C LEU A 786 -37.83 30.65 10.73
N ARG A 787 -38.69 29.72 11.16
CA ARG A 787 -38.98 29.48 12.57
C ARG A 787 -37.80 28.79 13.25
N ASP A 788 -37.23 27.77 12.60
CA ASP A 788 -36.11 27.00 13.13
C ASP A 788 -34.84 27.86 13.23
N GLN A 789 -34.56 28.72 12.25
CA GLN A 789 -33.46 29.67 12.30
C GLN A 789 -33.59 30.66 13.46
N LYS A 790 -34.81 31.13 13.77
CA LYS A 790 -35.04 31.98 14.96
C LYS A 790 -34.76 31.23 16.25
N GLN A 791 -35.12 29.95 16.34
CA GLN A 791 -34.81 29.13 17.53
C GLN A 791 -33.32 28.89 17.67
N VAL A 792 -32.62 28.55 16.58
CA VAL A 792 -31.15 28.36 16.58
C VAL A 792 -30.44 29.64 17.00
N LEU A 793 -30.86 30.81 16.50
CA LEU A 793 -30.33 32.10 16.96
C LEU A 793 -30.55 32.33 18.45
N GLY A 794 -31.71 31.92 18.98
CA GLY A 794 -31.98 31.94 20.42
C GLY A 794 -31.00 31.05 21.21
N VAL A 795 -30.74 29.83 20.75
CA VAL A 795 -29.78 28.90 21.39
C VAL A 795 -28.35 29.43 21.30
N VAL A 796 -27.95 30.04 20.18
CA VAL A 796 -26.63 30.69 20.05
C VAL A 796 -26.50 31.82 21.06
N GLY A 797 -27.52 32.68 21.20
CA GLY A 797 -27.52 33.73 22.24
C GLY A 797 -27.41 33.17 23.66
N MET A 798 -28.06 32.04 23.96
CA MET A 798 -27.90 31.35 25.24
C MET A 798 -26.49 30.79 25.43
N MET A 799 -25.91 30.16 24.40
CA MET A 799 -24.55 29.61 24.44
C MET A 799 -23.52 30.72 24.65
N ASP A 800 -23.64 31.84 23.93
CA ASP A 800 -22.74 32.98 24.07
C ASP A 800 -22.81 33.57 25.49
N SER A 801 -24.01 33.62 26.09
CA SER A 801 -24.16 34.05 27.48
C SER A 801 -23.46 33.12 28.47
N LEU A 802 -23.47 31.80 28.25
CA LEU A 802 -22.76 30.82 29.07
C LEU A 802 -21.24 30.91 28.90
N MET A 803 -20.77 31.08 27.67
CA MET A 803 -19.34 31.23 27.37
C MET A 803 -18.79 32.55 27.95
N ALA A 804 -19.56 33.64 27.89
CA ALA A 804 -19.22 34.91 28.52
C ALA A 804 -19.24 34.84 30.06
N ALA A 805 -20.18 34.08 30.64
CA ALA A 805 -20.20 33.83 32.09
C ALA A 805 -18.96 33.03 32.53
N GLN A 806 -18.55 32.03 31.76
CA GLN A 806 -17.34 31.26 32.04
C GLN A 806 -16.06 32.11 31.97
N SER A 807 -15.97 33.07 31.04
CA SER A 807 -14.80 33.97 30.95
C SER A 807 -14.73 35.00 32.08
N ASN A 808 -15.88 35.39 32.67
CA ASN A 808 -15.88 36.32 33.80
C ASN A 808 -15.59 35.62 35.13
N GLY A 809 -16.00 34.36 35.28
CA GLY A 809 -15.77 33.58 36.52
C GLY A 809 -14.31 33.25 36.84
N THR A 810 -13.37 33.44 35.90
CA THR A 810 -11.93 33.26 36.16
C THR A 810 -11.26 34.47 36.81
N PHE A 811 -11.92 35.63 36.90
CA PHE A 811 -11.35 36.83 37.54
C PHE A 811 -11.64 36.94 39.04
N ASP A 812 -12.65 36.24 39.57
CA ASP A 812 -13.06 36.39 40.98
C ASP A 812 -12.30 35.47 41.97
N VAL A 813 -11.44 34.56 41.49
CA VAL A 813 -10.66 33.66 42.37
C VAL A 813 -9.33 34.29 42.82
N GLU A 814 -8.81 35.30 42.13
CA GLU A 814 -7.58 36.00 42.53
C GLU A 814 -7.81 37.15 43.53
N ALA A 815 -9.06 37.53 43.79
CA ALA A 815 -9.40 38.63 44.70
C ALA A 815 -9.74 38.18 46.14
N SER A 816 -9.65 36.88 46.46
CA SER A 816 -9.97 36.35 47.80
C SER A 816 -8.91 35.39 48.36
N ASN A 817 -7.63 35.73 48.22
CA ASN A 817 -6.53 35.17 49.03
C ASN A 817 -5.65 36.29 49.59
#